data_AF-A0AAU7BYI5-F1
#
_entry.id   AF-A0AAU7BYI5-F1
#
_cell.length_a   1.000
_cell.length_b   1.000
_cell.length_c   1.000
_cell.angle_alpha   90.00
_cell.angle_beta   90.00
_cell.angle_gamma   90.00
#
_symmetry.space_group_name_H-M   'P 1'
#
loop_
_entity.id
_entity.type
_entity.pdbx_description
1 polymer ?
#
loop_
_entity_poly.entity_id
_entity_poly.type
_entity_poly.pdbx_seq_one_letter_code
_entity_poly.pdbx_strand_id
1 'polypeptide(L)'
;MKRQLADNEIGGSNSSKIQKVNVEESLQENVIRYCLMPSLKHMSAVKIIITLWSQADIQNEIIKLSHVSQRYTYSEDMNKLCQEVKSKIFDRILELSRFKSIRKILSDVVNPIGQEIFDWMEYQDRSIFCNDQYQAMHHIAVNYIGSLVWSSRGIIDYQETARILFLKKELSNNYKYNLACNYCLEDKIKIIVPQVLPTLHLGSITMQPMSYFWINYIIKNFVELKEEIKKSIDTYNIKYRGNYSSVDEIAQYLAILDAKLKQEAGVHSSVNEYLFQVLVGLYGYNKLLYKNQVVIKYIWYKFSDDEKSRNIITALQNISNTDLKCFFLSQMNEEQQQEVFKTGSRDILLSLLDDWLWKDYFLPTIHHIWNSISELDYLSVLENIVLYRMEQHYEDIEKYNQYKMLCKELWQFAPKHLKEFVFEFQDGSCGINIFFRLLHTRNIDLIKLMLPDINNIQKKSMIFSFHSINNKCHQLVISEQLEVLEMFISSALVSEEDINTFKQKFVKLKGHDIAVHFIQNNEWSKVVQFLEWAFKSADAIREFKQGLVYSKICKNALESIVTNNKADFVALEHYFKWCVPDSQNIINNFKLGIPKLYFREIICKLIEEGKYQLLEQILNWSFANSQQQIDQFKQHFYQYHDNFEIVELVINLVIKDNQLQSLEEFTHWCFTNEEEIKQFKEWILHPAKNTVGVCIELLCKDKFKLAHEFTTWCCNSSQIKINKFKSELMVCDYIDYLFEENHHDNKILIEIIKWFKPSIEIITQFKEKFINSGWFKDILPILDNSFQEQDHNLRDIENNLNNMLLEVESNIINHNDNLTTSLIGVVTED
;
A
#
# COMPACT_ATOMS: atom_id res chain seq x y z
N MET A 1 -7.46 -46.08 -59.41
CA MET A 1 -8.70 -46.59 -60.05
C MET A 1 -9.84 -46.46 -59.05
N LYS A 2 -10.77 -45.54 -59.34
CA LYS A 2 -12.12 -45.26 -58.77
C LYS A 2 -12.44 -45.31 -57.25
N ARG A 3 -12.98 -44.17 -56.82
CA ARG A 3 -13.68 -43.72 -55.58
C ARG A 3 -14.81 -44.60 -55.03
N GLN A 4 -15.04 -44.52 -53.72
CA GLN A 4 -16.25 -43.99 -53.00
C GLN A 4 -15.97 -44.08 -51.47
N LEU A 5 -15.77 -42.99 -50.70
CA LEU A 5 -16.72 -42.04 -50.08
C LEU A 5 -17.87 -42.69 -49.29
N ALA A 6 -17.76 -42.64 -47.94
CA ALA A 6 -18.82 -42.22 -47.02
C ALA A 6 -18.20 -41.84 -45.66
N ASP A 7 -18.51 -40.62 -45.23
CA ASP A 7 -18.13 -39.98 -43.97
C ASP A 7 -18.70 -40.69 -42.74
N ASN A 8 -17.99 -40.61 -41.61
CA ASN A 8 -18.58 -40.31 -40.30
C ASN A 8 -17.50 -39.89 -39.28
N GLU A 9 -17.70 -38.67 -38.80
CA GLU A 9 -17.17 -37.97 -37.63
C GLU A 9 -16.32 -38.80 -36.63
N ILE A 10 -15.02 -38.50 -36.55
CA ILE A 10 -14.16 -38.88 -35.43
C ILE A 10 -13.89 -37.62 -34.62
N GLY A 11 -14.73 -37.41 -33.61
CA GLY A 11 -14.60 -36.32 -32.65
C GLY A 11 -15.42 -36.62 -31.41
N GLY A 12 -14.91 -37.48 -30.52
CA GLY A 12 -15.64 -37.81 -29.30
C GLY A 12 -14.89 -38.72 -28.33
N SER A 13 -14.50 -38.14 -27.20
CA SER A 13 -14.48 -38.76 -25.87
C SER A 13 -13.74 -40.11 -25.72
N ASN A 14 -12.46 -40.05 -25.34
CA ASN A 14 -11.77 -41.21 -24.75
C ASN A 14 -10.90 -40.88 -23.52
N SER A 15 -11.08 -39.72 -22.88
CA SER A 15 -10.34 -39.36 -21.64
C SER A 15 -11.12 -39.60 -20.33
N SER A 16 -12.42 -39.94 -20.38
CA SER A 16 -13.28 -40.00 -19.18
C SER A 16 -13.48 -41.40 -18.58
N LYS A 17 -12.96 -42.47 -19.21
CA LYS A 17 -13.25 -43.85 -18.77
C LYS A 17 -12.23 -44.48 -17.82
N ILE A 18 -11.00 -43.96 -17.72
CA ILE A 18 -9.92 -44.65 -16.97
C ILE A 18 -9.75 -44.11 -15.53
N GLN A 19 -10.33 -42.95 -15.19
CA GLN A 19 -10.37 -42.44 -13.80
C GLN A 19 -11.69 -42.66 -13.07
N LYS A 20 -12.77 -43.03 -13.78
CA LYS A 20 -14.08 -43.30 -13.16
C LYS A 20 -14.08 -44.54 -12.26
N VAL A 21 -13.32 -45.57 -12.61
CA VAL A 21 -13.43 -46.89 -11.98
C VAL A 21 -12.95 -46.91 -10.52
N ASN A 22 -12.00 -46.06 -10.12
CA ASN A 22 -11.55 -45.98 -8.71
C ASN A 22 -12.31 -44.93 -7.86
N VAL A 23 -13.01 -43.98 -8.48
CA VAL A 23 -13.79 -42.97 -7.76
C VAL A 23 -15.23 -43.45 -7.54
N GLU A 24 -15.80 -44.20 -8.49
CA GLU A 24 -17.17 -44.74 -8.38
C GLU A 24 -17.30 -45.79 -7.25
N GLU A 25 -16.25 -46.54 -6.88
CA GLU A 25 -16.28 -47.42 -5.69
C GLU A 25 -16.17 -46.65 -4.36
N SER A 26 -15.58 -45.45 -4.34
CA SER A 26 -15.52 -44.59 -3.14
C SER A 26 -16.79 -43.78 -2.88
N LEU A 27 -17.66 -43.62 -3.89
CA LEU A 27 -18.92 -42.88 -3.79
C LEU A 27 -20.05 -43.68 -3.11
N GLN A 28 -19.81 -44.95 -2.75
CA GLN A 28 -20.76 -45.75 -1.94
C GLN A 28 -20.56 -45.59 -0.43
N GLU A 29 -19.49 -44.92 0.01
CA GLU A 29 -19.29 -44.55 1.41
C GLU A 29 -19.47 -43.03 1.56
N ASN A 30 -20.22 -42.58 2.57
CA ASN A 30 -20.40 -41.15 2.87
C ASN A 30 -19.12 -40.46 3.41
N VAL A 31 -17.96 -41.12 3.33
CA VAL A 31 -16.67 -40.69 3.86
C VAL A 31 -15.70 -40.50 2.70
N ILE A 32 -15.09 -39.31 2.59
CA ILE A 32 -14.08 -39.05 1.56
C ILE A 32 -12.80 -39.78 1.96
N ARG A 33 -12.40 -40.79 1.17
CA ARG A 33 -11.11 -41.45 1.31
C ARG A 33 -10.08 -40.86 0.36
N TYR A 34 -9.13 -40.12 0.92
CA TYR A 34 -8.00 -39.56 0.19
C TYR A 34 -6.92 -40.63 -0.05
N CYS A 35 -7.13 -41.48 -1.05
CA CYS A 35 -6.19 -42.52 -1.46
C CYS A 35 -5.63 -42.20 -2.86
N LEU A 36 -4.55 -41.41 -2.92
CA LEU A 36 -3.91 -41.12 -4.21
C LEU A 36 -2.99 -42.27 -4.63
N MET A 37 -3.47 -43.13 -5.52
CA MET A 37 -2.61 -43.90 -6.41
C MET A 37 -2.42 -43.07 -7.69
N PRO A 38 -1.22 -42.49 -7.95
CA PRO A 38 -1.04 -41.65 -9.12
C PRO A 38 -1.24 -42.45 -10.41
N SER A 39 -1.73 -41.77 -11.45
CA SER A 39 -1.83 -42.40 -12.76
C SER A 39 -0.44 -42.85 -13.27
N LEU A 40 -0.40 -43.90 -14.09
CA LEU A 40 0.84 -44.34 -14.75
C LEU A 40 1.54 -43.19 -15.50
N LYS A 41 0.74 -42.28 -16.08
CA LYS A 41 1.21 -41.06 -16.73
C LYS A 41 1.98 -40.15 -15.75
N HIS A 42 1.41 -39.89 -14.57
CA HIS A 42 2.06 -39.13 -13.51
C HIS A 42 3.34 -39.82 -13.03
N MET A 43 3.26 -41.09 -12.67
CA MET A 43 4.40 -41.87 -12.19
C MET A 43 5.56 -41.86 -13.19
N SER A 44 5.24 -41.98 -14.49
CA SER A 44 6.24 -41.92 -15.56
C SER A 44 6.88 -40.55 -15.68
N ALA A 45 6.07 -39.48 -15.67
CA ALA A 45 6.56 -38.10 -15.75
C ALA A 45 7.45 -37.75 -14.55
N VAL A 46 6.99 -38.04 -13.34
CA VAL A 46 7.74 -37.90 -12.09
C VAL A 46 9.06 -38.64 -12.15
N LYS A 47 9.06 -39.91 -12.57
CA LYS A 47 10.29 -40.71 -12.67
C LYS A 47 11.30 -40.10 -13.64
N ILE A 48 10.85 -39.62 -14.80
CA ILE A 48 11.71 -38.93 -15.78
C ILE A 48 12.31 -37.66 -15.16
N ILE A 49 11.48 -36.81 -14.55
CA ILE A 49 11.92 -35.55 -13.97
C ILE A 49 12.88 -35.77 -12.79
N ILE A 50 12.58 -36.69 -11.87
CA ILE A 50 13.49 -37.07 -10.79
C ILE A 50 14.83 -37.53 -11.35
N THR A 51 14.82 -38.32 -12.43
CA THR A 51 16.05 -38.78 -13.08
C THR A 51 16.88 -37.59 -13.58
N LEU A 52 16.25 -36.59 -14.19
CA LEU A 52 16.93 -35.36 -14.63
C LEU A 52 17.52 -34.56 -13.46
N TRP A 53 16.74 -34.35 -12.40
CA TRP A 53 17.22 -33.68 -11.18
C TRP A 53 18.36 -34.46 -10.50
N SER A 54 18.40 -35.78 -10.67
CA SER A 54 19.41 -36.66 -10.08
C SER A 54 20.68 -36.83 -10.92
N GLN A 55 20.76 -36.19 -12.09
CA GLN A 55 21.96 -36.26 -12.92
C GLN A 55 23.13 -35.53 -12.23
N ALA A 56 24.32 -36.13 -12.30
CA ALA A 56 25.49 -35.66 -11.56
C ALA A 56 25.86 -34.20 -11.90
N ASP A 57 25.70 -33.78 -13.15
CA ASP A 57 25.97 -32.42 -13.57
C ASP A 57 24.96 -31.39 -13.04
N ILE A 58 23.68 -31.78 -12.93
CA ILE A 58 22.66 -30.97 -12.26
C ILE A 58 22.93 -30.87 -10.76
N GLN A 59 23.22 -32.00 -10.09
CA GLN A 59 23.53 -32.00 -8.66
C GLN A 59 24.79 -31.21 -8.33
N ASN A 60 25.85 -31.35 -9.14
CA ASN A 60 27.08 -30.58 -8.97
C ASN A 60 26.84 -29.08 -9.13
N GLU A 61 25.94 -28.67 -10.04
CA GLU A 61 25.57 -27.27 -10.19
C GLU A 61 24.82 -26.75 -8.96
N ILE A 62 23.86 -27.53 -8.42
CA ILE A 62 23.15 -27.19 -7.19
C ILE A 62 24.16 -26.97 -6.04
N ILE A 63 25.10 -27.92 -5.85
CA ILE A 63 26.16 -27.84 -4.84
C ILE A 63 27.03 -26.60 -5.06
N LYS A 64 27.54 -26.40 -6.28
CA LYS A 64 28.42 -25.28 -6.62
C LYS A 64 27.76 -23.93 -6.31
N LEU A 65 26.53 -23.74 -6.77
CA LEU A 65 25.80 -22.49 -6.58
C LEU A 65 25.41 -22.25 -5.12
N SER A 66 25.08 -23.30 -4.35
CA SER A 66 24.79 -23.20 -2.92
C SER A 66 26.00 -22.73 -2.09
N HIS A 67 27.23 -22.97 -2.55
CA HIS A 67 28.43 -22.52 -1.84
C HIS A 67 28.83 -21.06 -2.15
N VAL A 68 28.22 -20.43 -3.16
CA VAL A 68 28.55 -19.04 -3.58
C VAL A 68 27.76 -17.99 -2.78
N SER A 69 26.64 -18.36 -2.15
CA SER A 69 25.75 -17.45 -1.42
C SER A 69 26.32 -17.06 -0.05
N GLN A 70 27.14 -16.02 0.02
CA GLN A 70 27.71 -15.52 1.28
C GLN A 70 27.05 -14.21 1.79
N ARG A 71 25.97 -13.71 1.18
CA ARG A 71 25.48 -12.33 1.47
C ARG A 71 23.96 -12.07 1.50
N TYR A 72 23.07 -13.05 1.29
CA TYR A 72 21.61 -12.81 1.30
C TYR A 72 20.84 -13.72 2.27
N THR A 73 19.56 -13.40 2.46
CA THR A 73 18.64 -14.23 3.26
C THR A 73 18.40 -15.56 2.53
N TYR A 74 18.35 -16.66 3.29
CA TYR A 74 18.27 -18.05 2.78
C TYR A 74 17.22 -18.27 1.66
N SER A 75 16.09 -17.53 1.67
CA SER A 75 15.03 -17.73 0.66
C SER A 75 15.34 -17.08 -0.69
N GLU A 76 16.08 -15.97 -0.75
CA GLU A 76 16.40 -15.28 -2.01
C GLU A 76 17.45 -16.05 -2.82
N ASP A 77 18.49 -16.55 -2.13
CA ASP A 77 19.55 -17.36 -2.75
C ASP A 77 19.00 -18.68 -3.30
N MET A 78 18.11 -19.33 -2.55
CA MET A 78 17.48 -20.59 -2.97
C MET A 78 16.50 -20.41 -4.14
N ASN A 79 15.79 -19.27 -4.21
CA ASN A 79 14.91 -18.97 -5.34
C ASN A 79 15.71 -18.74 -6.63
N LYS A 80 16.83 -18.01 -6.55
CA LYS A 80 17.71 -17.79 -7.70
C LYS A 80 18.37 -19.08 -8.17
N LEU A 81 18.89 -19.88 -7.23
CA LEU A 81 19.41 -21.23 -7.47
C LEU A 81 18.37 -22.10 -8.19
N CYS A 82 17.14 -22.09 -7.67
CA CYS A 82 16.02 -22.84 -8.20
C CYS A 82 15.72 -22.45 -9.65
N GLN A 83 15.73 -21.16 -10.01
CA GLN A 83 15.50 -20.72 -11.38
C GLN A 83 16.61 -21.13 -12.35
N GLU A 84 17.88 -20.99 -11.96
CA GLU A 84 19.04 -21.32 -12.81
C GLU A 84 19.13 -22.83 -13.12
N VAL A 85 18.78 -23.68 -12.15
CA VAL A 85 18.78 -25.13 -12.36
C VAL A 85 17.53 -25.58 -13.13
N LYS A 86 16.38 -24.96 -12.88
CA LYS A 86 15.14 -25.24 -13.62
C LYS A 86 15.28 -24.97 -15.11
N SER A 87 15.93 -23.88 -15.52
CA SER A 87 16.13 -23.57 -16.95
C SER A 87 16.89 -24.69 -17.67
N LYS A 88 17.97 -25.21 -17.07
CA LYS A 88 18.73 -26.34 -17.63
C LYS A 88 17.89 -27.62 -17.77
N ILE A 89 16.98 -27.86 -16.84
CA ILE A 89 16.07 -29.01 -16.91
C ILE A 89 15.02 -28.81 -18.01
N PHE A 90 14.50 -27.58 -18.16
CA PHE A 90 13.62 -27.26 -19.28
C PHE A 90 14.31 -27.45 -20.64
N ASP A 91 15.58 -27.05 -20.77
CA ASP A 91 16.36 -27.27 -21.99
C ASP A 91 16.47 -28.77 -22.31
N ARG A 92 16.72 -29.62 -21.31
CA ARG A 92 16.73 -31.08 -21.49
C ARG A 92 15.37 -31.64 -21.89
N ILE A 93 14.28 -31.09 -21.35
CA ILE A 93 12.93 -31.51 -21.74
C ILE A 93 12.65 -31.16 -23.21
N LEU A 94 13.16 -30.02 -23.69
CA LEU A 94 13.07 -29.64 -25.11
C LEU A 94 13.81 -30.64 -26.01
N GLU A 95 14.94 -31.17 -25.55
CA GLU A 95 15.72 -32.20 -26.26
C GLU A 95 15.07 -33.59 -26.21
N LEU A 96 14.49 -33.97 -25.07
CA LEU A 96 13.93 -35.31 -24.83
C LEU A 96 12.67 -35.62 -25.65
N SER A 97 11.86 -34.61 -25.98
CA SER A 97 10.60 -34.85 -26.69
C SER A 97 10.26 -33.76 -27.69
N ARG A 98 10.04 -34.18 -28.94
CA ARG A 98 9.52 -33.29 -30.00
C ARG A 98 8.02 -33.00 -29.81
N PHE A 99 7.29 -33.85 -29.08
CA PHE A 99 5.84 -33.72 -28.91
C PHE A 99 5.50 -32.70 -27.83
N LYS A 100 4.71 -31.68 -28.21
CA LYS A 100 4.29 -30.59 -27.31
C LYS A 100 3.53 -31.10 -26.08
N SER A 101 2.69 -32.12 -26.24
CA SER A 101 1.90 -32.70 -25.15
C SER A 101 2.76 -33.36 -24.07
N ILE A 102 3.79 -34.13 -24.46
CA ILE A 102 4.72 -34.78 -23.52
C ILE A 102 5.58 -33.72 -22.84
N ARG A 103 6.12 -32.75 -23.59
CA ARG A 103 6.90 -31.65 -23.01
C ARG A 103 6.12 -30.93 -21.91
N LYS A 104 4.86 -30.61 -22.18
CA LYS A 104 3.97 -29.99 -21.19
C LYS A 104 3.82 -30.82 -19.92
N ILE A 105 3.49 -32.12 -20.05
CA ILE A 105 3.35 -33.01 -18.89
C ILE A 105 4.62 -33.04 -18.05
N LEU A 106 5.79 -33.08 -18.69
CA LEU A 106 7.08 -33.05 -18.00
C LEU A 106 7.33 -31.69 -17.35
N SER A 107 7.08 -30.59 -18.07
CA SER A 107 7.22 -29.22 -17.59
C SER A 107 6.39 -28.94 -16.34
N ASP A 108 5.15 -29.45 -16.28
CA ASP A 108 4.25 -29.29 -15.14
C ASP A 108 4.80 -29.94 -13.86
N VAL A 109 5.69 -30.93 -13.99
CA VAL A 109 6.28 -31.69 -12.87
C VAL A 109 7.66 -31.16 -12.47
N VAL A 110 8.36 -30.41 -13.33
CA VAL A 110 9.68 -29.82 -13.02
C VAL A 110 9.63 -28.95 -11.77
N ASN A 111 8.66 -28.04 -11.73
CA ASN A 111 8.54 -27.07 -10.65
C ASN A 111 8.27 -27.72 -9.29
N PRO A 112 7.29 -28.62 -9.17
CA PRO A 112 7.04 -29.31 -7.91
C PRO A 112 8.21 -30.16 -7.40
N ILE A 113 8.86 -30.94 -8.28
CA ILE A 113 10.01 -31.77 -7.87
C ILE A 113 11.17 -30.90 -7.40
N GLY A 114 11.48 -29.82 -8.13
CA GLY A 114 12.50 -28.87 -7.70
C GLY A 114 12.16 -28.27 -6.34
N GLN A 115 10.92 -27.81 -6.15
CA GLN A 115 10.48 -27.23 -4.88
C GLN A 115 10.61 -28.23 -3.73
N GLU A 116 10.25 -29.49 -3.93
CA GLU A 116 10.39 -30.54 -2.91
C GLU A 116 11.86 -30.76 -2.48
N ILE A 117 12.82 -30.70 -3.42
CA ILE A 117 14.26 -30.77 -3.09
C ILE A 117 14.69 -29.57 -2.24
N PHE A 118 14.31 -28.35 -2.66
CA PHE A 118 14.72 -27.13 -1.96
C PHE A 118 14.04 -27.01 -0.59
N ASP A 119 12.76 -27.38 -0.48
CA ASP A 119 12.03 -27.45 0.79
C ASP A 119 12.68 -28.47 1.74
N TRP A 120 13.12 -29.62 1.21
CA TRP A 120 13.87 -30.61 1.99
C TRP A 120 15.20 -30.05 2.48
N MET A 121 15.98 -29.39 1.61
CA MET A 121 17.25 -28.77 1.99
C MET A 121 17.07 -27.74 3.10
N GLU A 122 16.09 -26.84 2.95
CA GLU A 122 15.76 -25.81 3.93
C GLU A 122 15.38 -26.40 5.29
N TYR A 123 14.56 -27.45 5.27
CA TYR A 123 14.21 -28.16 6.49
C TYR A 123 15.43 -28.82 7.14
N GLN A 124 16.25 -29.54 6.38
CA GLN A 124 17.44 -30.21 6.94
C GLN A 124 18.41 -29.21 7.55
N ASP A 125 18.75 -28.13 6.84
CA ASP A 125 19.74 -27.16 7.31
C ASP A 125 19.27 -26.43 8.57
N ARG A 126 18.00 -26.02 8.61
CA ARG A 126 17.45 -25.28 9.75
C ARG A 126 17.08 -26.16 10.93
N SER A 127 16.57 -27.36 10.68
CA SER A 127 15.97 -28.20 11.72
C SER A 127 16.83 -29.40 12.12
N ILE A 128 17.81 -29.83 11.32
CA ILE A 128 18.64 -31.01 11.63
C ILE A 128 20.12 -30.64 11.78
N PHE A 129 20.66 -29.83 10.85
CA PHE A 129 22.08 -29.48 10.81
C PHE A 129 22.43 -28.15 11.51
N CYS A 130 21.44 -27.43 12.03
CA CYS A 130 21.66 -26.21 12.82
C CYS A 130 22.21 -26.54 14.21
N ASN A 131 23.42 -26.04 14.52
CA ASN A 131 24.06 -26.23 15.83
C ASN A 131 24.08 -24.95 16.70
N ASP A 132 23.87 -23.76 16.14
CA ASP A 132 23.77 -22.47 16.87
C ASP A 132 23.02 -21.41 16.03
N GLN A 133 22.37 -20.44 16.69
CA GLN A 133 21.60 -19.35 16.05
C GLN A 133 22.41 -18.48 15.05
N TYR A 134 23.74 -18.55 15.09
CA TYR A 134 24.65 -17.75 14.27
C TYR A 134 25.30 -18.51 13.09
N GLN A 135 25.07 -19.83 12.95
CA GLN A 135 25.68 -20.68 11.90
C GLN A 135 24.71 -21.13 10.79
N ALA A 136 23.51 -20.55 10.71
CA ALA A 136 22.52 -20.86 9.66
C ALA A 136 22.96 -20.51 8.21
N MET A 137 24.25 -20.24 7.98
CA MET A 137 24.84 -19.86 6.68
C MET A 137 25.53 -21.01 5.93
N HIS A 138 25.58 -22.23 6.47
CA HIS A 138 26.15 -23.38 5.75
C HIS A 138 25.04 -24.32 5.25
N HIS A 139 24.86 -24.37 3.92
CA HIS A 139 23.97 -25.31 3.23
C HIS A 139 24.56 -26.72 3.27
N ILE A 140 24.47 -27.41 4.41
CA ILE A 140 25.05 -28.75 4.60
C ILE A 140 24.23 -29.80 3.86
N ALA A 141 22.90 -29.63 3.84
CA ALA A 141 21.95 -30.54 3.23
C ALA A 141 22.20 -30.76 1.73
N VAL A 142 22.75 -29.75 1.04
CA VAL A 142 23.03 -29.82 -0.39
C VAL A 142 23.93 -31.00 -0.76
N ASN A 143 24.86 -31.37 0.12
CA ASN A 143 25.82 -32.46 -0.11
C ASN A 143 25.15 -33.85 -0.12
N TYR A 144 23.89 -33.91 0.29
CA TYR A 144 23.16 -35.15 0.52
C TYR A 144 21.98 -35.34 -0.44
N ILE A 145 21.75 -34.41 -1.40
CA ILE A 145 20.67 -34.51 -2.39
C ILE A 145 20.76 -35.78 -3.27
N GLY A 146 21.96 -36.34 -3.43
CA GLY A 146 22.15 -37.62 -4.13
C GLY A 146 21.67 -38.85 -3.36
N SER A 147 21.28 -38.68 -2.08
CA SER A 147 20.78 -39.77 -1.22
C SER A 147 19.25 -39.73 -1.04
N LEU A 148 18.56 -38.84 -1.75
CA LEU A 148 17.10 -38.69 -1.65
C LEU A 148 16.39 -39.93 -2.18
N VAL A 149 15.49 -40.47 -1.36
CA VAL A 149 14.58 -41.55 -1.74
C VAL A 149 13.26 -40.94 -2.15
N TRP A 150 12.75 -41.32 -3.32
CA TRP A 150 11.53 -40.74 -3.88
C TRP A 150 10.38 -41.73 -3.88
N SER A 151 9.19 -41.25 -3.52
CA SER A 151 7.95 -41.96 -3.78
C SER A 151 7.54 -41.83 -5.25
N SER A 152 6.67 -42.74 -5.72
CA SER A 152 6.07 -42.65 -7.07
C SER A 152 5.21 -41.40 -7.30
N ARG A 153 4.91 -40.66 -6.22
CA ARG A 153 4.17 -39.39 -6.24
C ARG A 153 5.05 -38.21 -6.58
N GLY A 154 6.36 -38.32 -6.40
CA GLY A 154 7.27 -37.18 -6.53
C GLY A 154 7.47 -36.40 -5.23
N ILE A 155 7.23 -37.04 -4.08
CA ILE A 155 7.57 -36.53 -2.75
C ILE A 155 8.75 -37.35 -2.24
N ILE A 156 9.66 -36.72 -1.49
CA ILE A 156 10.77 -37.42 -0.84
C ILE A 156 10.21 -38.30 0.28
N ASP A 157 10.70 -39.54 0.39
CA ASP A 157 10.50 -40.36 1.58
C ASP A 157 11.51 -39.91 2.62
N TYR A 158 11.07 -38.99 3.48
CA TYR A 158 11.93 -38.36 4.49
C TYR A 158 12.49 -39.40 5.48
N GLN A 159 11.69 -40.41 5.85
CA GLN A 159 12.11 -41.42 6.82
C GLN A 159 13.16 -42.35 6.22
N GLU A 160 12.95 -42.83 4.98
CA GLU A 160 13.91 -43.73 4.35
C GLU A 160 15.19 -42.99 3.91
N THR A 161 15.05 -41.76 3.42
CA THR A 161 16.19 -40.86 3.17
C THR A 161 17.01 -40.69 4.45
N ALA A 162 16.36 -40.45 5.59
CA ALA A 162 17.05 -40.34 6.87
C ALA A 162 17.78 -41.63 7.27
N ARG A 163 17.23 -42.82 6.99
CA ARG A 163 17.95 -44.09 7.23
C ARG A 163 19.22 -44.19 6.39
N ILE A 164 19.17 -43.79 5.11
CA ILE A 164 20.36 -43.79 4.24
C ILE A 164 21.40 -42.80 4.76
N LEU A 165 20.99 -41.59 5.13
CA LEU A 165 21.89 -40.57 5.66
C LEU A 165 22.52 -40.96 7.00
N PHE A 166 21.78 -41.67 7.87
CA PHE A 166 22.31 -42.17 9.13
C PHE A 166 23.51 -43.10 8.94
N LEU A 167 23.59 -43.82 7.82
CA LEU A 167 24.71 -44.72 7.51
C LEU A 167 25.95 -44.01 6.96
N LYS A 168 25.87 -42.71 6.62
CA LYS A 168 27.00 -41.94 6.09
C LYS A 168 28.03 -41.70 7.19
N LYS A 169 29.29 -42.09 6.94
CA LYS A 169 30.39 -41.93 7.90
C LYS A 169 30.75 -40.46 8.15
N GLU A 170 30.58 -39.63 7.13
CA GLU A 170 30.87 -38.19 7.14
C GLU A 170 29.96 -37.39 8.09
N LEU A 171 28.77 -37.94 8.41
CA LEU A 171 27.80 -37.26 9.26
C LEU A 171 28.18 -37.43 10.74
N SER A 172 28.27 -36.32 11.46
CA SER A 172 28.59 -36.30 12.89
C SER A 172 27.55 -37.06 13.72
N ASN A 173 27.96 -37.57 14.88
CA ASN A 173 27.04 -38.29 15.77
C ASN A 173 25.89 -37.40 16.25
N ASN A 174 26.13 -36.10 16.49
CA ASN A 174 25.09 -35.14 16.84
C ASN A 174 24.04 -35.01 15.73
N TYR A 175 24.46 -34.89 14.48
CA TYR A 175 23.53 -34.83 13.35
C TYR A 175 22.79 -36.15 13.13
N LYS A 176 23.47 -37.30 13.28
CA LYS A 176 22.83 -38.63 13.25
C LYS A 176 21.76 -38.77 14.33
N TYR A 177 22.01 -38.24 15.52
CA TYR A 177 21.04 -38.23 16.60
C TYR A 177 19.84 -37.34 16.29
N ASN A 178 20.05 -36.08 15.88
CA ASN A 178 18.96 -35.17 15.47
C ASN A 178 18.11 -35.79 14.35
N LEU A 179 18.76 -36.38 13.36
CA LEU A 179 18.11 -37.07 12.25
C LEU A 179 17.26 -38.23 12.75
N ALA A 180 17.83 -39.12 13.58
CA ALA A 180 17.10 -40.26 14.11
C ALA A 180 15.87 -39.83 14.96
N CYS A 181 16.00 -38.78 15.76
CA CYS A 181 14.93 -38.25 16.59
C CYS A 181 13.78 -37.63 15.78
N ASN A 182 14.10 -36.73 14.84
CA ASN A 182 13.12 -36.06 14.01
C ASN A 182 12.46 -36.99 12.98
N TYR A 183 13.04 -38.15 12.68
CA TYR A 183 12.44 -39.17 11.81
C TYR A 183 11.98 -40.43 12.55
N CYS A 184 11.91 -40.36 13.88
CA CYS A 184 11.40 -41.42 14.75
C CYS A 184 12.03 -42.79 14.46
N LEU A 185 13.35 -42.84 14.22
CA LEU A 185 14.11 -44.06 13.94
C LEU A 185 14.46 -44.78 15.25
N GLU A 186 13.45 -45.33 15.93
CA GLU A 186 13.55 -45.95 17.27
C GLU A 186 14.78 -46.86 17.47
N ASP A 187 15.05 -47.72 16.50
CA ASP A 187 16.17 -48.68 16.53
C ASP A 187 17.53 -47.97 16.47
N LYS A 188 17.62 -46.87 15.72
CA LYS A 188 18.85 -46.07 15.57
C LYS A 188 19.09 -45.16 16.75
N ILE A 189 18.03 -44.60 17.34
CA ILE A 189 18.14 -43.71 18.50
C ILE A 189 18.80 -44.46 19.67
N LYS A 190 18.38 -45.70 19.95
CA LYS A 190 18.97 -46.54 21.01
C LYS A 190 20.47 -46.78 20.84
N ILE A 191 20.96 -46.81 19.60
CA ILE A 191 22.37 -47.03 19.27
C ILE A 191 23.19 -45.76 19.44
N ILE A 192 22.64 -44.60 19.04
CA ILE A 192 23.39 -43.34 18.94
C ILE A 192 23.36 -42.52 20.24
N VAL A 193 22.31 -42.64 21.06
CA VAL A 193 22.15 -41.88 22.31
C VAL A 193 23.37 -42.02 23.25
N PRO A 194 23.89 -43.22 23.54
CA PRO A 194 25.07 -43.36 24.42
C PRO A 194 26.32 -42.64 23.90
N GLN A 195 26.41 -42.44 22.58
CA GLN A 195 27.56 -41.82 21.93
C GLN A 195 27.48 -40.29 21.90
N VAL A 196 26.28 -39.74 22.08
CA VAL A 196 25.99 -38.31 21.94
C VAL A 196 25.69 -37.64 23.27
N LEU A 197 25.23 -38.39 24.28
CA LEU A 197 24.93 -37.87 25.61
C LEU A 197 26.05 -36.98 26.21
N PRO A 198 27.36 -37.32 26.06
CA PRO A 198 28.45 -36.49 26.59
C PRO A 198 28.73 -35.19 25.79
N THR A 199 28.17 -35.06 24.59
CA THR A 199 28.47 -33.98 23.63
C THR A 199 27.22 -33.25 23.13
N LEU A 200 26.07 -33.50 23.75
CA LEU A 200 24.78 -32.96 23.34
C LEU A 200 24.70 -31.47 23.75
N HIS A 201 24.62 -30.59 22.75
CA HIS A 201 24.47 -29.14 23.00
C HIS A 201 23.04 -28.83 23.47
N LEU A 202 22.90 -28.07 24.57
CA LEU A 202 21.57 -27.73 25.11
C LEU A 202 20.72 -26.86 24.16
N GLY A 203 21.34 -26.05 23.31
CA GLY A 203 20.64 -25.32 22.24
C GLY A 203 19.95 -26.25 21.23
N SER A 204 20.48 -27.45 21.01
CA SER A 204 19.84 -28.47 20.14
C SER A 204 18.60 -29.10 20.79
N ILE A 205 18.51 -29.10 22.13
CA ILE A 205 17.38 -29.65 22.90
C ILE A 205 16.20 -28.67 22.90
N THR A 206 16.46 -27.36 23.04
CA THR A 206 15.43 -26.32 23.08
C THR A 206 14.82 -26.03 21.71
N MET A 207 15.53 -26.31 20.61
CA MET A 207 15.02 -26.08 19.24
C MET A 207 14.33 -27.30 18.60
N GLN A 208 14.38 -28.50 19.20
CA GLN A 208 13.83 -29.74 18.61
C GLN A 208 13.04 -30.59 19.64
N PRO A 209 11.70 -30.48 19.68
CA PRO A 209 10.87 -31.21 20.65
C PRO A 209 11.06 -32.73 20.65
N MET A 210 11.34 -33.32 19.48
CA MET A 210 11.54 -34.76 19.36
C MET A 210 12.85 -35.25 19.99
N SER A 211 13.91 -34.46 19.89
CA SER A 211 15.19 -34.79 20.53
C SER A 211 15.06 -34.83 22.04
N TYR A 212 14.26 -33.93 22.63
CA TYR A 212 13.95 -33.96 24.05
C TYR A 212 13.07 -35.15 24.44
N PHE A 213 12.00 -35.41 23.68
CA PHE A 213 11.09 -36.54 23.91
C PHE A 213 11.85 -37.88 23.97
N TRP A 214 12.73 -38.13 22.99
CA TRP A 214 13.45 -39.40 22.89
C TRP A 214 14.46 -39.61 24.02
N ILE A 215 15.12 -38.56 24.49
CA ILE A 215 16.02 -38.61 25.65
C ILE A 215 15.24 -39.03 26.90
N ASN A 216 14.10 -38.39 27.15
CA ASN A 216 13.25 -38.74 28.29
C ASN A 216 12.70 -40.16 28.19
N TYR A 217 12.23 -40.55 27.00
CA TYR A 217 11.66 -41.87 26.75
C TYR A 217 12.67 -43.02 26.96
N ILE A 218 13.93 -42.81 26.55
CA ILE A 218 14.98 -43.82 26.63
C ILE A 218 15.61 -43.88 28.02
N ILE A 219 15.88 -42.73 28.64
CA ILE A 219 16.62 -42.70 29.90
C ILE A 219 15.72 -43.10 31.08
N LYS A 220 14.39 -42.94 30.98
CA LYS A 220 13.37 -43.33 32.00
C LYS A 220 13.65 -42.84 33.44
N ASN A 221 14.70 -42.05 33.67
CA ASN A 221 15.14 -41.57 34.96
C ASN A 221 15.74 -40.16 34.82
N PHE A 222 14.91 -39.15 35.07
CA PHE A 222 15.25 -37.73 34.90
C PHE A 222 16.42 -37.28 35.80
N VAL A 223 16.69 -38.01 36.89
CA VAL A 223 17.77 -37.70 37.83
C VAL A 223 19.15 -37.94 37.19
N GLU A 224 19.33 -39.06 36.49
CA GLU A 224 20.58 -39.39 35.78
C GLU A 224 20.82 -38.43 34.60
N LEU A 225 19.76 -38.08 33.87
CA LEU A 225 19.84 -37.09 32.79
C LEU A 225 20.27 -35.72 33.32
N LYS A 226 19.72 -35.28 34.46
CA LYS A 226 20.07 -34.00 35.09
C LYS A 226 21.54 -33.96 35.51
N GLU A 227 22.08 -35.06 36.03
CA GLU A 227 23.50 -35.15 36.39
C GLU A 227 24.43 -35.18 35.17
N GLU A 228 24.08 -35.90 34.10
CA GLU A 228 24.88 -35.94 32.87
C GLU A 228 24.80 -34.64 32.06
N ILE A 229 23.64 -33.98 32.02
CA ILE A 229 23.51 -32.62 31.48
C ILE A 229 24.37 -31.65 32.29
N LYS A 230 24.34 -31.73 33.63
CA LYS A 230 25.17 -30.88 34.50
C LYS A 230 26.67 -31.09 34.25
N LYS A 231 27.14 -32.34 34.14
CA LYS A 231 28.54 -32.64 33.77
C LYS A 231 28.92 -32.11 32.39
N SER A 232 28.03 -32.21 31.41
CA SER A 232 28.26 -31.67 30.06
C SER A 232 28.32 -30.14 30.06
N ILE A 233 27.47 -29.48 30.84
CA ILE A 233 27.49 -28.02 31.08
C ILE A 233 28.80 -27.59 31.73
N ASP A 234 29.23 -28.28 32.78
CA ASP A 234 30.49 -28.00 33.48
C ASP A 234 31.69 -28.14 32.53
N THR A 235 31.68 -29.16 31.66
CA THR A 235 32.72 -29.39 30.63
C THR A 235 32.71 -28.31 29.55
N TYR A 236 31.53 -27.82 29.15
CA TYR A 236 31.37 -26.78 28.14
C TYR A 236 31.81 -25.40 28.65
N ASN A 237 31.45 -25.06 29.90
CA ASN A 237 31.86 -23.84 30.58
C ASN A 237 33.39 -23.76 30.77
N ILE A 238 34.06 -24.89 30.95
CA ILE A 238 35.53 -24.96 31.03
C ILE A 238 36.16 -24.69 29.65
N LYS A 239 35.53 -25.14 28.56
CA LYS A 239 36.07 -25.07 27.19
C LYS A 239 35.91 -23.70 26.54
N TYR A 240 34.84 -22.97 26.87
CA TYR A 240 34.54 -21.64 26.32
C TYR A 240 34.36 -20.65 27.47
N ARG A 241 35.46 -20.01 27.91
CA ARG A 241 35.43 -18.98 28.98
C ARG A 241 34.63 -17.75 28.52
N GLY A 242 33.33 -17.73 28.82
CA GLY A 242 32.47 -16.56 28.63
C GLY A 242 31.24 -16.65 29.55
N ASN A 243 31.01 -15.59 30.33
CA ASN A 243 29.81 -15.41 31.16
C ASN A 243 28.56 -15.46 30.27
N TYR A 244 27.85 -16.59 30.26
CA TYR A 244 26.51 -16.67 29.71
C TYR A 244 25.50 -16.92 30.84
N SER A 245 24.45 -16.12 30.85
CA SER A 245 23.27 -16.15 31.73
C SER A 245 22.37 -17.39 31.53
N SER A 246 22.78 -18.36 30.71
CA SER A 246 21.88 -19.33 30.07
C SER A 246 21.64 -20.61 30.87
N VAL A 247 22.47 -20.95 31.87
CA VAL A 247 22.34 -22.22 32.59
C VAL A 247 21.13 -22.23 33.53
N ASP A 248 20.90 -21.14 34.27
CA ASP A 248 19.73 -20.99 35.14
C ASP A 248 18.43 -20.81 34.34
N GLU A 249 18.50 -20.14 33.18
CA GLU A 249 17.36 -20.00 32.26
C GLU A 249 16.99 -21.33 31.59
N ILE A 250 17.96 -22.16 31.20
CA ILE A 250 17.71 -23.48 30.62
C ILE A 250 17.25 -24.47 31.70
N ALA A 251 17.83 -24.42 32.90
CA ALA A 251 17.34 -25.21 34.03
C ALA A 251 15.91 -24.79 34.43
N GLN A 252 15.58 -23.50 34.39
CA GLN A 252 14.21 -23.00 34.52
C GLN A 252 13.32 -23.47 33.37
N TYR A 253 13.77 -23.40 32.12
CA TYR A 253 12.98 -23.83 30.95
C TYR A 253 12.68 -25.33 31.01
N LEU A 254 13.68 -26.17 31.30
CA LEU A 254 13.51 -27.60 31.49
C LEU A 254 12.64 -27.93 32.71
N ALA A 255 12.73 -27.15 33.80
CA ALA A 255 11.85 -27.29 34.96
C ALA A 255 10.42 -26.82 34.67
N ILE A 256 10.22 -25.78 33.85
CA ILE A 256 8.91 -25.32 33.37
C ILE A 256 8.30 -26.35 32.43
N LEU A 257 9.09 -26.93 31.53
CA LEU A 257 8.65 -27.97 30.61
C LEU A 257 8.29 -29.26 31.37
N ASP A 258 9.13 -29.68 32.32
CA ASP A 258 8.87 -30.81 33.22
C ASP A 258 7.66 -30.55 34.13
N ALA A 259 7.52 -29.34 34.68
CA ALA A 259 6.36 -28.94 35.48
C ALA A 259 5.09 -28.91 34.63
N LYS A 260 5.12 -28.40 33.39
CA LYS A 260 3.97 -28.44 32.47
C LYS A 260 3.60 -29.86 32.07
N LEU A 261 4.59 -30.69 31.73
CA LEU A 261 4.40 -32.11 31.40
C LEU A 261 3.80 -32.88 32.60
N LYS A 262 4.21 -32.57 33.83
CA LYS A 262 3.70 -33.20 35.06
C LYS A 262 2.36 -32.64 35.53
N GLN A 263 2.10 -31.34 35.35
CA GLN A 263 0.87 -30.65 35.74
C GLN A 263 -0.29 -31.01 34.80
N GLU A 264 -0.02 -31.18 33.50
CA GLU A 264 -1.03 -31.57 32.50
C GLU A 264 -1.21 -33.08 32.36
N ALA A 265 -0.23 -33.91 32.74
CA ALA A 265 -0.44 -35.34 32.97
C ALA A 265 -1.44 -35.64 34.11
N GLY A 266 -1.76 -34.63 34.94
CA GLY A 266 -2.83 -34.68 35.94
C GLY A 266 -4.23 -34.35 35.39
N VAL A 267 -4.35 -33.84 34.17
CA VAL A 267 -5.61 -33.48 33.52
C VAL A 267 -5.75 -34.25 32.20
N HIS A 268 -6.21 -35.50 32.31
CA HIS A 268 -6.75 -36.34 31.23
C HIS A 268 -5.95 -36.58 29.93
N SER A 269 -4.69 -36.14 29.79
CA SER A 269 -3.90 -36.30 28.56
C SER A 269 -2.60 -37.09 28.77
N SER A 270 -2.25 -37.97 27.82
CA SER A 270 -0.99 -38.71 27.84
C SER A 270 0.20 -37.84 27.39
N VAL A 271 1.44 -38.26 27.67
CA VAL A 271 2.65 -37.59 27.17
C VAL A 271 2.65 -37.49 25.64
N ASN A 272 2.08 -38.48 24.96
CA ASN A 272 1.94 -38.47 23.50
C ASN A 272 0.93 -37.40 23.06
N GLU A 273 -0.19 -37.25 23.77
CA GLU A 273 -1.23 -36.26 23.47
C GLU A 273 -0.70 -34.83 23.61
N TYR A 274 0.03 -34.53 24.68
CA TYR A 274 0.71 -33.24 24.85
C TYR A 274 1.72 -32.96 23.73
N LEU A 275 2.60 -33.92 23.45
CA LEU A 275 3.62 -33.75 22.40
C LEU A 275 2.97 -33.53 21.03
N PHE A 276 1.90 -34.24 20.73
CA PHE A 276 1.14 -34.05 19.51
C PHE A 276 0.56 -32.64 19.41
N GLN A 277 -0.04 -32.10 20.48
CA GLN A 277 -0.56 -30.73 20.50
C GLN A 277 0.54 -29.68 20.31
N VAL A 278 1.69 -29.86 20.96
CA VAL A 278 2.87 -28.99 20.76
C VAL A 278 3.33 -29.03 19.30
N LEU A 279 3.42 -30.22 18.71
CA LEU A 279 3.85 -30.36 17.32
C LEU A 279 2.82 -29.77 16.35
N VAL A 280 1.53 -30.04 16.54
CA VAL A 280 0.43 -29.43 15.77
C VAL A 280 0.49 -27.91 15.85
N GLY A 281 0.65 -27.34 17.05
CA GLY A 281 0.76 -25.90 17.25
C GLY A 281 2.01 -25.30 16.59
N LEU A 282 3.19 -25.91 16.77
CA LEU A 282 4.42 -25.46 16.12
C LEU A 282 4.34 -25.54 14.60
N TYR A 283 3.68 -26.58 14.06
CA TYR A 283 3.50 -26.80 12.62
C TYR A 283 2.40 -25.90 12.01
N GLY A 284 1.51 -25.34 12.85
CA GLY A 284 0.52 -24.35 12.44
C GLY A 284 1.10 -22.96 12.19
N TYR A 285 2.08 -22.53 13.01
CA TYR A 285 2.66 -21.19 12.92
C TYR A 285 3.97 -21.11 12.12
N ASN A 286 4.74 -22.20 12.05
CA ASN A 286 6.05 -22.19 11.40
C ASN A 286 5.99 -22.84 10.00
N LYS A 287 6.14 -22.01 8.95
CA LYS A 287 6.14 -22.40 7.53
C LYS A 287 7.31 -23.34 7.13
N LEU A 288 8.11 -23.83 8.07
CA LEU A 288 9.25 -24.71 7.78
C LEU A 288 9.07 -26.07 8.43
N LEU A 289 8.43 -26.13 9.61
CA LEU A 289 8.23 -27.38 10.34
C LEU A 289 7.17 -28.27 9.68
N TYR A 290 6.18 -27.70 8.99
CA TYR A 290 5.05 -28.45 8.42
C TYR A 290 5.42 -29.56 7.42
N LYS A 291 6.65 -29.60 6.90
CA LYS A 291 7.06 -30.58 5.89
C LYS A 291 7.37 -31.97 6.45
N ASN A 292 7.82 -32.08 7.70
CA ASN A 292 8.11 -33.38 8.30
C ASN A 292 6.84 -34.05 8.86
N GLN A 293 6.09 -34.72 7.98
CA GLN A 293 4.91 -35.49 8.35
C GLN A 293 5.20 -36.74 9.20
N VAL A 294 6.46 -37.20 9.28
CA VAL A 294 6.83 -38.48 9.89
C VAL A 294 6.52 -38.48 11.38
N VAL A 295 6.87 -37.40 12.09
CA VAL A 295 6.69 -37.30 13.54
C VAL A 295 5.21 -37.32 13.92
N ILE A 296 4.41 -36.50 13.23
CA ILE A 296 2.96 -36.40 13.47
C ILE A 296 2.29 -37.77 13.26
N LYS A 297 2.61 -38.45 12.15
CA LYS A 297 2.10 -39.80 11.87
C LYS A 297 2.57 -40.82 12.89
N TYR A 298 3.83 -40.76 13.30
CA TYR A 298 4.39 -41.66 14.31
C TYR A 298 3.63 -41.55 15.65
N ILE A 299 3.41 -40.32 16.15
CA ILE A 299 2.68 -40.11 17.40
C ILE A 299 1.21 -40.50 17.26
N TRP A 300 0.59 -40.16 16.13
CA TRP A 300 -0.79 -40.53 15.82
C TRP A 300 -1.03 -42.04 15.92
N TYR A 301 -0.09 -42.87 15.44
CA TYR A 301 -0.20 -44.33 15.56
C TYR A 301 0.03 -44.87 16.98
N LYS A 302 0.55 -44.06 17.91
CA LYS A 302 0.69 -44.42 19.34
C LYS A 302 -0.54 -44.04 20.17
N PHE A 303 -1.47 -43.27 19.61
CA PHE A 303 -2.71 -42.91 20.28
C PHE A 303 -3.65 -44.11 20.40
N SER A 304 -4.34 -44.19 21.53
CA SER A 304 -5.59 -44.92 21.69
C SER A 304 -6.69 -44.31 20.81
N ASP A 305 -7.75 -45.06 20.55
CA ASP A 305 -8.84 -44.56 19.69
C ASP A 305 -9.58 -43.38 20.34
N ASP A 306 -9.67 -43.34 21.67
CA ASP A 306 -10.22 -42.19 22.41
C ASP A 306 -9.36 -40.93 22.24
N GLU A 307 -8.03 -41.06 22.32
CA GLU A 307 -7.10 -39.95 22.07
C GLU A 307 -7.18 -39.45 20.64
N LYS A 308 -7.26 -40.35 19.65
CA LYS A 308 -7.47 -39.97 18.25
C LYS A 308 -8.75 -39.17 18.08
N SER A 309 -9.87 -39.67 18.61
CA SER A 309 -11.17 -39.01 18.48
C SER A 309 -11.19 -37.61 19.08
N ARG A 310 -10.51 -37.38 20.22
CA ARG A 310 -10.43 -36.05 20.86
C ARG A 310 -9.56 -35.05 20.10
N ASN A 311 -8.53 -35.52 19.40
CA ASN A 311 -7.51 -34.64 18.82
C ASN A 311 -7.67 -34.40 17.31
N ILE A 312 -8.38 -35.26 16.58
CA ILE A 312 -8.38 -35.26 15.11
C ILE A 312 -8.88 -33.95 14.48
N ILE A 313 -9.94 -33.36 15.02
CA ILE A 313 -10.55 -32.13 14.51
C ILE A 313 -9.61 -30.94 14.76
N THR A 314 -9.17 -30.78 16.01
CA THR A 314 -8.22 -29.74 16.42
C THR A 314 -6.89 -29.84 15.67
N ALA A 315 -6.41 -31.06 15.39
CA ALA A 315 -5.22 -31.28 14.59
C ALA A 315 -5.38 -30.73 13.17
N LEU A 316 -6.48 -31.07 12.53
CA LEU A 316 -6.74 -30.67 11.15
C LEU A 316 -6.93 -29.15 11.01
N GLN A 317 -7.58 -28.49 11.97
CA GLN A 317 -7.78 -27.04 11.97
C GLN A 317 -6.46 -26.26 12.12
N ASN A 318 -5.49 -26.81 12.86
CA ASN A 318 -4.23 -26.13 13.15
C ASN A 318 -3.09 -26.48 12.18
N ILE A 319 -3.22 -27.55 11.40
CA ILE A 319 -2.17 -27.97 10.45
C ILE A 319 -2.31 -27.24 9.12
N SER A 320 -1.19 -26.73 8.61
CA SER A 320 -1.11 -26.07 7.29
C SER A 320 -0.77 -27.04 6.14
N ASN A 321 -0.16 -28.19 6.42
CA ASN A 321 0.29 -29.16 5.41
C ASN A 321 -0.88 -29.94 4.78
N THR A 322 -1.03 -29.88 3.46
CA THR A 322 -2.11 -30.55 2.70
C THR A 322 -2.07 -32.07 2.79
N ASP A 323 -0.89 -32.71 2.72
CA ASP A 323 -0.75 -34.17 2.88
C ASP A 323 -1.25 -34.65 4.26
N LEU A 324 -0.94 -33.90 5.32
CA LEU A 324 -1.41 -34.21 6.67
C LEU A 324 -2.91 -33.93 6.82
N LYS A 325 -3.44 -32.85 6.24
CA LYS A 325 -4.89 -32.61 6.19
C LYS A 325 -5.61 -33.78 5.52
N CYS A 326 -5.16 -34.20 4.34
CA CYS A 326 -5.74 -35.33 3.61
C CYS A 326 -5.60 -36.64 4.39
N PHE A 327 -4.46 -36.86 5.05
CA PHE A 327 -4.26 -37.98 5.96
C PHE A 327 -5.31 -37.97 7.08
N PHE A 328 -5.45 -36.89 7.84
CA PHE A 328 -6.41 -36.84 8.94
C PHE A 328 -7.86 -36.95 8.47
N LEU A 329 -8.22 -36.31 7.35
CA LEU A 329 -9.55 -36.51 6.75
C LEU A 329 -9.81 -37.99 6.46
N SER A 330 -8.84 -38.71 5.90
CA SER A 330 -8.99 -40.15 5.63
C SER A 330 -9.13 -41.03 6.88
N GLN A 331 -8.77 -40.50 8.06
CA GLN A 331 -8.89 -41.21 9.34
C GLN A 331 -10.20 -40.88 10.08
N MET A 332 -10.96 -39.88 9.62
CA MET A 332 -12.22 -39.45 10.23
C MET A 332 -13.39 -40.33 9.80
N ASN A 333 -14.38 -40.48 10.68
CA ASN A 333 -15.69 -41.00 10.30
C ASN A 333 -16.55 -39.91 9.62
N GLU A 334 -17.74 -40.28 9.15
CA GLU A 334 -18.65 -39.36 8.45
C GLU A 334 -19.03 -38.14 9.29
N GLU A 335 -19.42 -38.34 10.55
CA GLU A 335 -19.86 -37.26 11.44
C GLU A 335 -18.74 -36.23 11.68
N GLN A 336 -17.51 -36.71 11.91
CA GLN A 336 -16.32 -35.88 12.08
C GLN A 336 -15.97 -35.11 10.81
N GLN A 337 -16.03 -35.74 9.64
CA GLN A 337 -15.80 -35.03 8.38
C GLN A 337 -16.85 -33.94 8.15
N GLN A 338 -18.13 -34.24 8.39
CA GLN A 338 -19.20 -33.25 8.26
C GLN A 338 -19.00 -32.06 9.21
N GLU A 339 -18.58 -32.29 10.46
CA GLU A 339 -18.27 -31.23 11.42
C GLU A 339 -17.11 -30.33 10.94
N VAL A 340 -16.05 -30.94 10.43
CA VAL A 340 -14.89 -30.23 9.90
C VAL A 340 -15.26 -29.38 8.68
N PHE A 341 -16.03 -29.94 7.75
CA PHE A 341 -16.45 -29.19 6.56
C PHE A 341 -17.45 -28.07 6.90
N LYS A 342 -18.24 -28.18 7.97
CA LYS A 342 -19.10 -27.06 8.41
C LYS A 342 -18.32 -25.85 8.90
N THR A 343 -17.13 -26.04 9.46
CA THR A 343 -16.37 -24.99 10.16
C THR A 343 -15.10 -24.54 9.45
N GLY A 344 -14.59 -25.30 8.47
CA GLY A 344 -13.32 -25.02 7.81
C GLY A 344 -13.21 -25.54 6.38
N SER A 345 -14.31 -25.62 5.62
CA SER A 345 -14.28 -26.10 4.23
C SER A 345 -13.35 -25.27 3.35
N ARG A 346 -13.36 -23.95 3.52
CA ARG A 346 -12.54 -23.02 2.74
C ARG A 346 -11.06 -23.40 2.78
N ASP A 347 -10.50 -23.56 3.97
CA ASP A 347 -9.06 -23.79 4.14
C ASP A 347 -8.63 -25.17 3.63
N ILE A 348 -9.53 -26.15 3.65
CA ILE A 348 -9.29 -27.48 3.08
C ILE A 348 -9.34 -27.39 1.55
N LEU A 349 -10.41 -26.84 0.98
CA LEU A 349 -10.60 -26.73 -0.46
C LEU A 349 -9.49 -25.93 -1.13
N LEU A 350 -9.11 -24.78 -0.56
CA LEU A 350 -8.00 -23.99 -1.08
C LEU A 350 -6.66 -24.73 -0.95
N SER A 351 -6.43 -25.49 0.14
CA SER A 351 -5.21 -26.29 0.27
C SER A 351 -5.11 -27.42 -0.75
N LEU A 352 -6.25 -28.02 -1.15
CA LEU A 352 -6.30 -29.00 -2.24
C LEU A 352 -5.96 -28.33 -3.57
N LEU A 353 -6.55 -27.16 -3.84
CA LEU A 353 -6.34 -26.44 -5.09
C LEU A 353 -4.90 -25.95 -5.27
N ASP A 354 -4.26 -25.54 -4.18
CA ASP A 354 -2.90 -25.01 -4.16
C ASP A 354 -1.83 -26.11 -4.25
N ASP A 355 -2.17 -27.34 -3.89
CA ASP A 355 -1.25 -28.47 -3.92
C ASP A 355 -1.35 -29.25 -5.24
N TRP A 356 -0.23 -29.32 -5.97
CA TRP A 356 -0.16 -29.96 -7.28
C TRP A 356 -0.52 -31.46 -7.27
N LEU A 357 -0.40 -32.15 -6.13
CA LEU A 357 -0.78 -33.56 -5.97
C LEU A 357 -2.26 -33.74 -5.66
N TRP A 358 -2.85 -32.79 -4.96
CA TRP A 358 -4.20 -32.88 -4.43
C TRP A 358 -5.23 -32.08 -5.21
N LYS A 359 -4.81 -31.24 -6.17
CA LYS A 359 -5.70 -30.41 -6.99
C LYS A 359 -6.82 -31.19 -7.68
N ASP A 360 -6.56 -32.42 -8.10
CA ASP A 360 -7.54 -33.26 -8.79
C ASP A 360 -8.67 -33.74 -7.84
N TYR A 361 -8.44 -33.69 -6.52
CA TYR A 361 -9.48 -33.95 -5.50
C TYR A 361 -10.35 -32.74 -5.18
N PHE A 362 -9.99 -31.53 -5.62
CA PHE A 362 -10.79 -30.33 -5.34
C PHE A 362 -12.25 -30.49 -5.74
N LEU A 363 -12.52 -30.89 -7.00
CA LEU A 363 -13.88 -31.08 -7.50
C LEU A 363 -14.58 -32.27 -6.80
N PRO A 364 -14.01 -33.49 -6.74
CA PRO A 364 -14.61 -34.59 -5.98
C PRO A 364 -14.99 -34.21 -4.55
N THR A 365 -14.09 -33.52 -3.83
CA THR A 365 -14.34 -33.08 -2.46
C THR A 365 -15.49 -32.09 -2.40
N ILE A 366 -15.54 -31.09 -3.28
CA ILE A 366 -16.62 -30.11 -3.21
C ILE A 366 -17.99 -30.71 -3.55
N HIS A 367 -18.04 -31.64 -4.51
CA HIS A 367 -19.26 -32.37 -4.85
C HIS A 367 -19.80 -33.20 -3.68
N HIS A 368 -18.91 -33.72 -2.82
CA HIS A 368 -19.29 -34.49 -1.63
C HIS A 368 -19.87 -33.60 -0.52
N ILE A 369 -19.37 -32.37 -0.39
CA ILE A 369 -19.67 -31.53 0.77
C ILE A 369 -20.71 -30.43 0.50
N TRP A 370 -21.41 -30.44 -0.64
CA TRP A 370 -22.39 -29.41 -0.97
C TRP A 370 -23.45 -29.15 0.12
N ASN A 371 -23.80 -30.19 0.90
CA ASN A 371 -24.78 -30.08 1.98
C ASN A 371 -24.17 -29.66 3.33
N SER A 372 -22.84 -29.61 3.44
CA SER A 372 -22.10 -29.31 4.68
C SER A 372 -21.28 -28.03 4.61
N ILE A 373 -20.88 -27.59 3.41
CA ILE A 373 -20.16 -26.34 3.20
C ILE A 373 -21.02 -25.15 3.65
N SER A 374 -20.41 -24.22 4.39
CA SER A 374 -21.08 -22.98 4.77
C SER A 374 -21.20 -22.04 3.57
N GLU A 375 -22.23 -21.19 3.58
CA GLU A 375 -22.45 -20.17 2.56
C GLU A 375 -21.24 -19.22 2.41
N LEU A 376 -20.63 -18.85 3.55
CA LEU A 376 -19.42 -18.02 3.60
C LEU A 376 -18.20 -18.72 3.00
N ASP A 377 -18.00 -20.01 3.29
CA ASP A 377 -16.88 -20.77 2.75
C ASP A 377 -17.02 -20.94 1.23
N TYR A 378 -18.23 -21.26 0.75
CA TYR A 378 -18.51 -21.35 -0.68
C TYR A 378 -18.21 -20.02 -1.38
N LEU A 379 -18.74 -18.91 -0.84
CA LEU A 379 -18.49 -17.58 -1.38
C LEU A 379 -16.99 -17.28 -1.40
N SER A 380 -16.27 -17.57 -0.32
CA SER A 380 -14.84 -17.29 -0.24
C SER A 380 -14.00 -18.11 -1.23
N VAL A 381 -14.35 -19.38 -1.45
CA VAL A 381 -13.68 -20.23 -2.46
C VAL A 381 -13.94 -19.69 -3.87
N LEU A 382 -15.19 -19.31 -4.17
CA LEU A 382 -15.55 -18.75 -5.47
C LEU A 382 -14.85 -17.40 -5.72
N GLU A 383 -14.87 -16.50 -4.74
CA GLU A 383 -14.13 -15.24 -4.79
C GLU A 383 -12.64 -15.49 -4.98
N ASN A 384 -12.06 -16.48 -4.29
CA ASN A 384 -10.65 -16.76 -4.42
C ASN A 384 -10.26 -17.14 -5.84
N ILE A 385 -11.07 -17.99 -6.47
CA ILE A 385 -10.85 -18.44 -7.84
C ILE A 385 -11.02 -17.27 -8.83
N VAL A 386 -12.12 -16.51 -8.75
CA VAL A 386 -12.45 -15.49 -9.74
C VAL A 386 -11.63 -14.21 -9.55
N LEU A 387 -11.49 -13.73 -8.32
CA LEU A 387 -10.86 -12.44 -8.03
C LEU A 387 -9.34 -12.55 -7.88
N TYR A 388 -8.79 -13.69 -7.44
CA TYR A 388 -7.34 -13.82 -7.26
C TYR A 388 -6.70 -14.76 -8.28
N ARG A 389 -7.16 -16.01 -8.41
CA ARG A 389 -6.48 -17.02 -9.26
C ARG A 389 -6.60 -16.72 -10.74
N MET A 390 -7.81 -16.39 -11.22
CA MET A 390 -8.01 -16.00 -12.61
C MET A 390 -7.28 -14.68 -12.94
N GLU A 391 -7.23 -13.71 -12.02
CA GLU A 391 -6.54 -12.43 -12.23
C GLU A 391 -5.02 -12.62 -12.29
N GLN A 392 -4.43 -13.34 -11.32
CA GLN A 392 -2.98 -13.61 -11.28
C GLN A 392 -2.48 -14.36 -12.51
N HIS A 393 -3.33 -15.14 -13.15
CA HIS A 393 -2.99 -15.95 -14.30
C HIS A 393 -3.61 -15.45 -15.60
N TYR A 394 -4.05 -14.20 -15.66
CA TYR A 394 -4.70 -13.63 -16.86
C TYR A 394 -3.83 -13.76 -18.13
N GLU A 395 -2.50 -13.61 -17.99
CA GLU A 395 -1.56 -13.78 -19.11
C GLU A 395 -1.25 -15.24 -19.45
N ASP A 396 -1.37 -16.14 -18.47
CA ASP A 396 -1.25 -17.59 -18.65
C ASP A 396 -2.61 -18.17 -19.06
N ILE A 397 -2.91 -18.06 -20.36
CA ILE A 397 -4.19 -18.49 -20.97
C ILE A 397 -4.57 -19.91 -20.54
N GLU A 398 -3.60 -20.80 -20.34
CA GLU A 398 -3.91 -22.16 -19.97
C GLU A 398 -4.38 -22.27 -18.52
N LYS A 399 -3.61 -21.73 -17.56
CA LYS A 399 -4.01 -21.72 -16.16
C LYS A 399 -5.29 -20.94 -15.95
N TYR A 400 -5.43 -19.81 -16.62
CA TYR A 400 -6.66 -19.03 -16.65
C TYR A 400 -7.85 -19.89 -17.04
N ASN A 401 -7.73 -20.65 -18.15
CA ASN A 401 -8.80 -21.54 -18.60
C ASN A 401 -9.07 -22.69 -17.63
N GLN A 402 -8.06 -23.20 -16.92
CA GLN A 402 -8.27 -24.21 -15.87
C GLN A 402 -9.13 -23.64 -14.73
N TYR A 403 -8.79 -22.46 -14.19
CA TYR A 403 -9.58 -21.81 -13.14
C TYR A 403 -10.96 -21.37 -13.63
N LYS A 404 -11.08 -20.93 -14.88
CA LYS A 404 -12.36 -20.64 -15.52
C LYS A 404 -13.26 -21.87 -15.56
N MET A 405 -12.72 -23.05 -15.91
CA MET A 405 -13.48 -24.30 -15.90
C MET A 405 -13.87 -24.70 -14.48
N LEU A 406 -13.00 -24.53 -13.50
CA LEU A 406 -13.35 -24.76 -12.08
C LEU A 406 -14.48 -23.83 -11.63
N CYS A 407 -14.42 -22.54 -11.95
CA CYS A 407 -15.50 -21.60 -11.65
C CYS A 407 -16.82 -22.02 -12.30
N LYS A 408 -16.77 -22.52 -13.55
CA LYS A 408 -17.94 -23.02 -14.26
C LYS A 408 -18.57 -24.20 -13.54
N GLU A 409 -17.76 -25.20 -13.18
CA GLU A 409 -18.19 -26.41 -12.46
C GLU A 409 -18.80 -26.05 -11.11
N LEU A 410 -18.13 -25.20 -10.33
CA LEU A 410 -18.60 -24.71 -9.04
C LEU A 410 -19.97 -24.07 -9.15
N TRP A 411 -20.14 -23.13 -10.07
CA TRP A 411 -21.42 -22.43 -10.22
C TRP A 411 -22.51 -23.34 -10.77
N GLN A 412 -22.19 -24.21 -11.72
CA GLN A 412 -23.19 -25.08 -12.36
C GLN A 412 -23.80 -26.07 -11.37
N PHE A 413 -22.98 -26.65 -10.50
CA PHE A 413 -23.40 -27.73 -9.59
C PHE A 413 -23.72 -27.27 -8.16
N ALA A 414 -23.39 -26.03 -7.79
CA ALA A 414 -23.74 -25.51 -6.47
C ALA A 414 -25.27 -25.55 -6.21
N PRO A 415 -25.71 -25.95 -5.02
CA PRO A 415 -27.09 -25.80 -4.57
C PRO A 415 -27.60 -24.36 -4.71
N LYS A 416 -28.91 -24.21 -4.93
CA LYS A 416 -29.56 -22.92 -5.18
C LYS A 416 -29.30 -21.89 -4.05
N HIS A 417 -29.42 -22.29 -2.79
CA HIS A 417 -29.22 -21.40 -1.64
C HIS A 417 -27.80 -20.79 -1.61
N LEU A 418 -26.76 -21.56 -1.96
CA LEU A 418 -25.39 -21.06 -2.04
C LEU A 418 -25.23 -19.99 -3.13
N LYS A 419 -25.90 -20.16 -4.28
CA LYS A 419 -25.88 -19.18 -5.38
C LYS A 419 -26.62 -17.90 -5.02
N GLU A 420 -27.77 -18.02 -4.36
CA GLU A 420 -28.56 -16.89 -3.88
C GLU A 420 -27.76 -16.07 -2.85
N PHE A 421 -27.11 -16.75 -1.90
CA PHE A 421 -26.28 -16.11 -0.88
C PHE A 421 -25.18 -15.21 -1.45
N VAL A 422 -24.55 -15.59 -2.57
CA VAL A 422 -23.50 -14.78 -3.22
C VAL A 422 -23.99 -13.36 -3.58
N PHE A 423 -25.28 -13.21 -3.89
CA PHE A 423 -25.89 -11.92 -4.24
C PHE A 423 -26.69 -11.28 -3.10
N GLU A 424 -26.85 -11.95 -1.97
CA GLU A 424 -27.51 -11.43 -0.76
C GLU A 424 -26.51 -10.96 0.29
N PHE A 425 -25.34 -11.59 0.35
CA PHE A 425 -24.29 -11.26 1.32
C PHE A 425 -23.77 -9.83 1.12
N GLN A 426 -23.71 -9.06 2.21
CA GLN A 426 -23.26 -7.65 2.23
C GLN A 426 -23.92 -6.82 1.12
N ASP A 427 -25.25 -6.86 1.05
CA ASP A 427 -26.07 -6.16 0.05
C ASP A 427 -25.69 -6.50 -1.40
N GLY A 428 -25.16 -7.70 -1.62
CA GLY A 428 -24.74 -8.23 -2.93
C GLY A 428 -23.39 -7.70 -3.42
N SER A 429 -22.63 -6.96 -2.60
CA SER A 429 -21.34 -6.38 -3.01
C SER A 429 -20.32 -7.43 -3.48
N CYS A 430 -20.26 -8.59 -2.84
CA CYS A 430 -19.41 -9.71 -3.23
C CYS A 430 -19.80 -10.28 -4.60
N GLY A 431 -21.08 -10.62 -4.80
CA GLY A 431 -21.62 -11.06 -6.09
C GLY A 431 -21.41 -10.03 -7.20
N ILE A 432 -21.57 -8.74 -6.90
CA ILE A 432 -21.26 -7.62 -7.81
C ILE A 432 -19.78 -7.67 -8.21
N ASN A 433 -18.86 -7.84 -7.26
CA ASN A 433 -17.44 -7.90 -7.55
C ASN A 433 -17.06 -9.08 -8.45
N ILE A 434 -17.57 -10.28 -8.15
CA ILE A 434 -17.38 -11.49 -8.99
C ILE A 434 -17.92 -11.21 -10.39
N PHE A 435 -19.17 -10.76 -10.50
CA PHE A 435 -19.83 -10.58 -11.78
C PHE A 435 -19.15 -9.52 -12.66
N PHE A 436 -18.81 -8.36 -12.10
CA PHE A 436 -18.11 -7.31 -12.85
C PHE A 436 -16.67 -7.70 -13.20
N ARG A 437 -16.02 -8.54 -12.40
CA ARG A 437 -14.71 -9.09 -12.78
C ARG A 437 -14.83 -9.98 -14.01
N LEU A 438 -15.86 -10.81 -14.08
CA LEU A 438 -16.15 -11.65 -15.25
C LEU A 438 -16.51 -10.80 -16.48
N LEU A 439 -17.23 -9.67 -16.31
CA LEU A 439 -17.49 -8.71 -17.38
C LEU A 439 -16.20 -8.10 -17.92
N HIS A 440 -15.35 -7.57 -17.04
CA HIS A 440 -14.08 -6.94 -17.42
C HIS A 440 -13.16 -7.90 -18.20
N THR A 441 -13.15 -9.16 -17.79
CA THR A 441 -12.36 -10.24 -18.43
C THR A 441 -13.08 -10.89 -19.62
N ARG A 442 -14.24 -10.35 -20.04
CA ARG A 442 -15.06 -10.81 -21.17
C ARG A 442 -15.42 -12.30 -21.10
N ASN A 443 -15.66 -12.85 -19.90
CA ASN A 443 -16.11 -14.23 -19.71
C ASN A 443 -17.62 -14.37 -19.95
N ILE A 444 -18.04 -14.13 -21.19
CA ILE A 444 -19.46 -14.10 -21.59
C ILE A 444 -20.18 -15.42 -21.29
N ASP A 445 -19.49 -16.55 -21.40
CA ASP A 445 -20.01 -17.88 -21.09
C ASP A 445 -20.34 -18.08 -19.61
N LEU A 446 -19.47 -17.63 -18.69
CA LEU A 446 -19.75 -17.66 -17.25
C LEU A 446 -20.85 -16.68 -16.87
N ILE A 447 -20.85 -15.49 -17.48
CA ILE A 447 -21.91 -14.50 -17.27
C ILE A 447 -23.28 -15.06 -17.65
N LYS A 448 -23.38 -15.70 -18.82
CA LYS A 448 -24.61 -16.36 -19.29
C LYS A 448 -25.02 -17.52 -18.39
N LEU A 449 -24.07 -18.20 -17.75
CA LEU A 449 -24.35 -19.26 -16.78
C LEU A 449 -24.91 -18.69 -15.46
N MET A 450 -24.40 -17.56 -14.98
CA MET A 450 -24.81 -16.98 -13.69
C MET A 450 -26.09 -16.14 -13.77
N LEU A 451 -26.29 -15.39 -14.86
CA LEU A 451 -27.43 -14.47 -15.02
C LEU A 451 -28.83 -15.06 -14.74
N PRO A 452 -29.14 -16.32 -15.09
CA PRO A 452 -30.44 -16.93 -14.79
C PRO A 452 -30.70 -17.12 -13.30
N ASP A 453 -29.65 -17.30 -12.49
CA ASP A 453 -29.75 -17.53 -11.05
C ASP A 453 -29.96 -16.22 -10.25
N ILE A 454 -29.78 -15.06 -10.90
CA ILE A 454 -29.95 -13.72 -10.29
C ILE A 454 -31.37 -13.23 -10.54
N ASN A 455 -32.09 -12.84 -9.48
CA ASN A 455 -33.44 -12.31 -9.61
C ASN A 455 -33.45 -10.85 -10.14
N ASN A 456 -34.59 -10.39 -10.65
CA ASN A 456 -34.69 -9.05 -11.27
C ASN A 456 -34.46 -7.90 -10.27
N ILE A 457 -34.82 -8.08 -9.00
CA ILE A 457 -34.61 -7.07 -7.95
C ILE A 457 -33.12 -6.92 -7.67
N GLN A 458 -32.40 -8.04 -7.54
CA GLN A 458 -30.96 -8.10 -7.38
C GLN A 458 -30.26 -7.49 -8.59
N LYS A 459 -30.59 -7.88 -9.82
CA LYS A 459 -30.03 -7.29 -11.06
C LYS A 459 -30.16 -5.78 -11.08
N LYS A 460 -31.36 -5.26 -10.74
CA LYS A 460 -31.62 -3.82 -10.67
C LYS A 460 -30.80 -3.17 -9.55
N SER A 461 -30.76 -3.74 -8.36
CA SER A 461 -29.93 -3.24 -7.25
C SER A 461 -28.45 -3.19 -7.62
N MET A 462 -27.93 -4.26 -8.22
CA MET A 462 -26.54 -4.38 -8.65
C MET A 462 -26.14 -3.26 -9.61
N ILE A 463 -26.93 -3.00 -10.66
CA ILE A 463 -26.56 -2.01 -11.67
C ILE A 463 -26.75 -0.56 -11.19
N PHE A 464 -27.73 -0.31 -10.31
CA PHE A 464 -28.02 1.03 -9.79
C PHE A 464 -27.22 1.40 -8.53
N SER A 465 -26.48 0.45 -7.95
CA SER A 465 -25.63 0.70 -6.79
C SER A 465 -24.58 1.77 -7.11
N PHE A 466 -24.25 2.58 -6.10
CA PHE A 466 -23.23 3.61 -6.27
C PHE A 466 -21.87 3.00 -6.64
N HIS A 467 -21.50 1.87 -6.03
CA HIS A 467 -20.24 1.18 -6.32
C HIS A 467 -20.15 0.70 -7.78
N SER A 468 -21.24 0.13 -8.32
CA SER A 468 -21.29 -0.32 -9.72
C SER A 468 -21.17 0.84 -10.69
N ILE A 469 -21.95 1.91 -10.50
CA ILE A 469 -21.89 3.09 -11.39
C ILE A 469 -20.53 3.77 -11.31
N ASN A 470 -20.08 4.07 -10.09
CA ASN A 470 -18.95 4.98 -9.87
C ASN A 470 -17.60 4.31 -10.16
N ASN A 471 -17.52 2.98 -10.01
CA ASN A 471 -16.29 2.22 -10.24
C ASN A 471 -16.44 1.27 -11.43
N LYS A 472 -17.34 0.29 -11.37
CA LYS A 472 -17.31 -0.83 -12.32
C LYS A 472 -17.77 -0.47 -13.74
N CYS A 473 -18.95 0.13 -13.90
CA CYS A 473 -19.48 0.56 -15.21
C CYS A 473 -18.58 1.65 -15.83
N HIS A 474 -18.09 2.58 -15.02
CA HIS A 474 -17.13 3.59 -15.42
C HIS A 474 -15.86 2.97 -16.03
N GLN A 475 -15.27 1.99 -15.34
CA GLN A 475 -14.08 1.27 -15.83
C GLN A 475 -14.35 0.49 -17.11
N LEU A 476 -15.53 -0.12 -17.27
CA LEU A 476 -15.89 -0.83 -18.51
C LEU A 476 -15.94 0.12 -19.71
N VAL A 477 -16.49 1.33 -19.55
CA VAL A 477 -16.52 2.31 -20.65
C VAL A 477 -15.11 2.76 -21.01
N ILE A 478 -14.31 3.16 -20.01
CA ILE A 478 -12.91 3.57 -20.21
C ILE A 478 -12.07 2.46 -20.85
N SER A 479 -12.31 1.20 -20.49
CA SER A 479 -11.61 0.03 -21.04
C SER A 479 -12.15 -0.43 -22.39
N GLU A 480 -12.93 0.41 -23.09
CA GLU A 480 -13.50 0.13 -24.41
C GLU A 480 -14.42 -1.12 -24.45
N GLN A 481 -15.20 -1.30 -23.38
CA GLN A 481 -16.12 -2.43 -23.24
C GLN A 481 -17.58 -1.96 -23.17
N LEU A 482 -17.92 -0.91 -23.92
CA LEU A 482 -19.28 -0.35 -23.95
C LEU A 482 -20.32 -1.39 -24.40
N GLU A 483 -19.97 -2.26 -25.35
CA GLU A 483 -20.83 -3.36 -25.80
C GLU A 483 -21.12 -4.38 -24.69
N VAL A 484 -20.13 -4.66 -23.84
CA VAL A 484 -20.26 -5.57 -22.70
C VAL A 484 -21.16 -4.94 -21.63
N LEU A 485 -21.02 -3.64 -21.39
CA LEU A 485 -21.92 -2.89 -20.52
C LEU A 485 -23.36 -2.88 -21.06
N GLU A 486 -23.55 -2.69 -22.37
CA GLU A 486 -24.87 -2.71 -23.01
C GLU A 486 -25.52 -4.10 -22.92
N MET A 487 -24.74 -5.17 -23.10
CA MET A 487 -25.21 -6.53 -22.87
C MET A 487 -25.69 -6.71 -21.43
N PHE A 488 -24.93 -6.20 -20.46
CA PHE A 488 -25.31 -6.30 -19.05
C PHE A 488 -26.58 -5.50 -18.74
N ILE A 489 -26.67 -4.24 -19.20
CA ILE A 489 -27.87 -3.39 -19.08
C ILE A 489 -29.09 -4.12 -19.65
N SER A 490 -28.97 -4.64 -20.87
CA SER A 490 -30.05 -5.37 -21.55
C SER A 490 -30.49 -6.64 -20.81
N SER A 491 -29.57 -7.27 -20.07
CA SER A 491 -29.86 -8.46 -19.26
C SER A 491 -30.41 -8.15 -17.87
N ALA A 492 -30.08 -6.97 -17.34
CA ALA A 492 -30.38 -6.57 -15.96
C ALA A 492 -31.66 -5.75 -15.86
N LEU A 493 -31.96 -4.93 -16.88
CA LEU A 493 -33.06 -3.98 -16.91
C LEU A 493 -34.06 -4.41 -17.98
N VAL A 494 -35.32 -4.61 -17.58
CA VAL A 494 -36.38 -5.13 -18.46
C VAL A 494 -37.11 -4.02 -19.20
N SER A 495 -37.27 -2.84 -18.59
CA SER A 495 -38.00 -1.71 -19.18
C SER A 495 -37.05 -0.69 -19.81
N GLU A 496 -37.48 -0.09 -20.92
CA GLU A 496 -36.76 1.01 -21.55
C GLU A 496 -36.62 2.21 -20.59
N GLU A 497 -37.63 2.43 -19.74
CA GLU A 497 -37.61 3.47 -18.70
C GLU A 497 -36.45 3.27 -17.69
N ASP A 498 -36.24 2.05 -17.22
CA ASP A 498 -35.14 1.72 -16.31
C ASP A 498 -33.78 1.93 -16.99
N ILE A 499 -33.64 1.55 -18.26
CA ILE A 499 -32.42 1.77 -19.05
C ILE A 499 -32.12 3.27 -19.14
N ASN A 500 -33.13 4.09 -19.43
CA ASN A 500 -32.97 5.54 -19.53
C ASN A 500 -32.62 6.16 -18.18
N THR A 501 -33.26 5.71 -17.11
CA THR A 501 -32.96 6.14 -15.74
C THR A 501 -31.51 5.80 -15.37
N PHE A 502 -31.04 4.61 -15.74
CA PHE A 502 -29.64 4.22 -15.55
C PHE A 502 -28.69 5.14 -16.33
N LYS A 503 -28.91 5.33 -17.63
CA LYS A 503 -28.05 6.18 -18.47
C LYS A 503 -27.98 7.61 -17.95
N GLN A 504 -29.11 8.21 -17.55
CA GLN A 504 -29.14 9.54 -16.95
C GLN A 504 -28.35 9.61 -15.64
N LYS A 505 -28.53 8.64 -14.74
CA LYS A 505 -27.79 8.58 -13.47
C LYS A 505 -26.29 8.37 -13.70
N PHE A 506 -25.94 7.51 -14.65
CA PHE A 506 -24.56 7.21 -15.03
C PHE A 506 -23.86 8.44 -15.60
N VAL A 507 -24.49 9.14 -16.55
CA VAL A 507 -23.99 10.41 -17.10
C VAL A 507 -23.84 11.48 -16.01
N LYS A 508 -24.83 11.65 -15.15
CA LYS A 508 -24.78 12.63 -14.07
C LYS A 508 -23.60 12.41 -13.12
N LEU A 509 -23.26 11.15 -12.83
CA LEU A 509 -22.18 10.81 -11.91
C LEU A 509 -20.81 10.72 -12.59
N LYS A 510 -20.75 10.23 -13.84
CA LYS A 510 -19.50 9.82 -14.51
C LYS A 510 -19.34 10.29 -15.95
N GLY A 511 -20.36 10.88 -16.55
CA GLY A 511 -20.29 11.35 -17.95
C GLY A 511 -19.14 12.34 -18.16
N HIS A 512 -18.96 13.28 -17.23
CA HIS A 512 -17.86 14.27 -17.30
C HIS A 512 -16.49 13.59 -17.24
N ASP A 513 -16.28 12.68 -16.29
CA ASP A 513 -15.01 11.94 -16.12
C ASP A 513 -14.66 11.14 -17.39
N ILE A 514 -15.64 10.42 -17.97
CA ILE A 514 -15.48 9.60 -19.18
C ILE A 514 -15.13 10.47 -20.39
N ALA A 515 -15.88 11.56 -20.60
CA ALA A 515 -15.64 12.46 -21.71
C ALA A 515 -14.25 13.09 -21.61
N VAL A 516 -13.86 13.55 -20.41
CA VAL A 516 -12.52 14.11 -20.17
C VAL A 516 -11.43 13.09 -20.46
N HIS A 517 -11.59 11.85 -19.99
CA HIS A 517 -10.62 10.77 -20.21
C HIS A 517 -10.33 10.54 -21.71
N PHE A 518 -11.37 10.32 -22.52
CA PHE A 518 -11.18 10.05 -23.94
C PHE A 518 -10.64 11.26 -24.70
N ILE A 519 -11.06 12.48 -24.37
CA ILE A 519 -10.54 13.70 -25.04
C ILE A 519 -9.06 13.90 -24.70
N GLN A 520 -8.64 13.68 -23.46
CA GLN A 520 -7.23 13.77 -23.05
C GLN A 520 -6.34 12.75 -23.80
N ASN A 521 -6.89 11.59 -24.14
CA ASN A 521 -6.20 10.57 -24.93
C ASN A 521 -6.32 10.79 -26.46
N ASN A 522 -6.89 11.93 -26.90
CA ASN A 522 -7.18 12.24 -28.31
C ASN A 522 -8.14 11.27 -29.02
N GLU A 523 -9.02 10.60 -28.27
CA GLU A 523 -9.93 9.56 -28.76
C GLU A 523 -11.34 10.12 -29.05
N TRP A 524 -11.40 11.13 -29.91
CA TRP A 524 -12.62 11.89 -30.20
C TRP A 524 -13.80 11.04 -30.69
N SER A 525 -13.53 10.00 -31.49
CA SER A 525 -14.56 9.08 -31.98
C SER A 525 -15.23 8.31 -30.84
N LYS A 526 -14.48 7.92 -29.80
CA LYS A 526 -15.00 7.19 -28.63
C LYS A 526 -15.90 8.08 -27.77
N VAL A 527 -15.55 9.36 -27.62
CA VAL A 527 -16.41 10.34 -26.93
C VAL A 527 -17.74 10.46 -27.66
N VAL A 528 -17.71 10.60 -28.99
CA VAL A 528 -18.94 10.70 -29.80
C VAL A 528 -19.79 9.45 -29.64
N GLN A 529 -19.19 8.27 -29.77
CA GLN A 529 -19.88 6.99 -29.57
C GLN A 529 -20.51 6.88 -28.17
N PHE A 530 -19.80 7.31 -27.12
CA PHE A 530 -20.33 7.33 -25.76
C PHE A 530 -21.51 8.29 -25.61
N LEU A 531 -21.42 9.50 -26.17
CA LEU A 531 -22.49 10.51 -26.07
C LEU A 531 -23.75 10.07 -26.84
N GLU A 532 -23.58 9.52 -28.04
CA GLU A 532 -24.67 8.95 -28.83
C GLU A 532 -25.33 7.75 -28.12
N TRP A 533 -24.54 6.95 -27.42
CA TRP A 533 -25.06 5.86 -26.60
C TRP A 533 -25.82 6.35 -25.35
N ALA A 534 -25.32 7.41 -24.71
CA ALA A 534 -25.81 7.89 -23.43
C ALA A 534 -27.07 8.78 -23.52
N PHE A 535 -27.20 9.55 -24.60
CA PHE A 535 -28.26 10.55 -24.77
C PHE A 535 -29.20 10.21 -25.93
N LYS A 536 -30.50 10.50 -25.74
CA LYS A 536 -31.53 10.24 -26.77
C LYS A 536 -31.62 11.33 -27.84
N SER A 537 -31.19 12.55 -27.54
CA SER A 537 -31.36 13.71 -28.44
C SER A 537 -30.06 14.45 -28.65
N ALA A 538 -29.89 15.01 -29.85
CA ALA A 538 -28.76 15.87 -30.19
C ALA A 538 -28.70 17.13 -29.30
N ASP A 539 -29.86 17.65 -28.87
CA ASP A 539 -29.93 18.81 -27.98
C ASP A 539 -29.34 18.51 -26.60
N ALA A 540 -29.61 17.34 -26.02
CA ALA A 540 -29.03 16.94 -24.73
C ALA A 540 -27.51 16.72 -24.82
N ILE A 541 -27.04 16.17 -25.94
CA ILE A 541 -25.60 16.06 -26.23
C ILE A 541 -24.96 17.45 -26.28
N ARG A 542 -25.61 18.42 -26.94
CA ARG A 542 -25.13 19.80 -27.03
C ARG A 542 -25.05 20.47 -25.66
N GLU A 543 -26.08 20.32 -24.84
CA GLU A 543 -26.09 20.87 -23.47
C GLU A 543 -24.98 20.25 -22.61
N PHE A 544 -24.80 18.92 -22.67
CA PHE A 544 -23.72 18.24 -21.96
C PHE A 544 -22.34 18.73 -22.42
N LYS A 545 -22.12 18.85 -23.74
CA LYS A 545 -20.86 19.37 -24.31
C LYS A 545 -20.55 20.80 -23.88
N GLN A 546 -21.57 21.66 -23.75
CA GLN A 546 -21.41 23.01 -23.21
C GLN A 546 -20.96 22.98 -21.75
N GLY A 547 -21.46 22.04 -20.95
CA GLY A 547 -21.00 21.82 -19.57
C GLY A 547 -19.53 21.40 -19.45
N LEU A 548 -18.92 20.86 -20.51
CA LEU A 548 -17.51 20.44 -20.50
C LEU A 548 -16.53 21.60 -20.72
N VAL A 549 -16.97 22.79 -21.14
CA VAL A 549 -16.09 23.85 -21.63
C VAL A 549 -14.98 24.23 -20.65
N TYR A 550 -15.29 24.33 -19.36
CA TYR A 550 -14.32 24.65 -18.29
C TYR A 550 -13.79 23.41 -17.57
N SER A 551 -13.86 22.25 -18.21
CA SER A 551 -13.32 21.00 -17.65
C SER A 551 -11.80 21.05 -17.48
N LYS A 552 -11.27 20.00 -16.86
CA LYS A 552 -9.82 19.80 -16.69
C LYS A 552 -9.04 19.84 -18.02
N ILE A 553 -9.68 19.61 -19.16
CA ILE A 553 -9.03 19.72 -20.48
C ILE A 553 -8.59 21.16 -20.76
N CYS A 554 -9.47 22.13 -20.51
CA CYS A 554 -9.18 23.55 -20.73
C CYS A 554 -8.02 23.99 -19.84
N LYS A 555 -8.07 23.63 -18.56
CA LYS A 555 -6.98 23.87 -17.60
C LYS A 555 -5.65 23.28 -18.07
N ASN A 556 -5.62 21.99 -18.40
CA ASN A 556 -4.40 21.31 -18.82
C ASN A 556 -3.80 21.91 -20.11
N ALA A 557 -4.64 22.30 -21.07
CA ALA A 557 -4.18 22.90 -22.31
C ALA A 557 -3.57 24.29 -22.06
N LEU A 558 -4.20 25.10 -21.20
CA LEU A 558 -3.64 26.39 -20.81
C LEU A 558 -2.35 26.24 -19.97
N GLU A 559 -2.29 25.29 -19.05
CA GLU A 559 -1.06 24.95 -18.32
C GLU A 559 0.07 24.52 -19.27
N SER A 560 -0.25 23.75 -20.32
CA SER A 560 0.73 23.36 -21.35
C SER A 560 1.29 24.56 -22.11
N ILE A 561 0.45 25.56 -22.43
CA ILE A 561 0.86 26.82 -23.04
C ILE A 561 1.85 27.57 -22.13
N VAL A 562 1.57 27.62 -20.83
CA VAL A 562 2.44 28.25 -19.81
C VAL A 562 3.78 27.53 -19.69
N THR A 563 3.77 26.19 -19.58
CA THR A 563 4.97 25.37 -19.44
C THR A 563 5.85 25.44 -20.68
N ASN A 564 5.27 25.35 -21.86
CA ASN A 564 6.02 25.39 -23.14
C ASN A 564 6.39 26.82 -23.58
N ASN A 565 5.93 27.83 -22.85
CA ASN A 565 6.10 29.25 -23.16
C ASN A 565 5.73 29.61 -24.62
N LYS A 566 4.64 29.03 -25.14
CA LYS A 566 4.22 29.16 -26.54
C LYS A 566 2.72 29.34 -26.62
N ALA A 567 2.27 30.49 -27.14
CA ALA A 567 0.87 30.80 -27.39
C ALA A 567 0.28 29.99 -28.57
N ASP A 568 0.06 28.71 -28.33
CA ASP A 568 -0.55 27.78 -29.28
C ASP A 568 -1.98 27.42 -28.85
N PHE A 569 -2.94 28.22 -29.30
CA PHE A 569 -4.35 28.04 -28.95
C PHE A 569 -5.10 27.05 -29.86
N VAL A 570 -4.43 26.42 -30.83
CA VAL A 570 -5.08 25.59 -31.85
C VAL A 570 -5.88 24.45 -31.22
N ALA A 571 -5.31 23.78 -30.21
CA ALA A 571 -5.98 22.70 -29.49
C ALA A 571 -7.21 23.19 -28.71
N LEU A 572 -7.13 24.36 -28.08
CA LEU A 572 -8.25 24.98 -27.34
C LEU A 572 -9.37 25.43 -28.28
N GLU A 573 -9.03 26.04 -29.43
CA GLU A 573 -10.00 26.44 -30.45
C GLU A 573 -10.73 25.22 -31.03
N HIS A 574 -9.99 24.15 -31.31
CA HIS A 574 -10.59 22.89 -31.76
C HIS A 574 -11.52 22.32 -30.70
N TYR A 575 -11.11 22.33 -29.43
CA TYR A 575 -11.93 21.87 -28.30
C TYR A 575 -13.22 22.70 -28.13
N PHE A 576 -13.13 24.04 -28.15
CA PHE A 576 -14.31 24.90 -28.03
C PHE A 576 -15.27 24.75 -29.21
N LYS A 577 -14.75 24.62 -30.43
CA LYS A 577 -15.57 24.30 -31.61
C LYS A 577 -16.23 22.93 -31.49
N TRP A 578 -15.56 21.95 -30.91
CA TRP A 578 -16.18 20.65 -30.67
C TRP A 578 -17.29 20.71 -29.60
N CYS A 579 -17.10 21.51 -28.55
CA CYS A 579 -18.12 21.77 -27.54
C CYS A 579 -19.34 22.50 -28.12
N VAL A 580 -19.11 23.52 -28.96
CA VAL A 580 -20.15 24.36 -29.57
C VAL A 580 -19.80 24.67 -31.04
N PRO A 581 -20.23 23.82 -31.99
CA PRO A 581 -19.84 23.96 -33.41
C PRO A 581 -20.39 25.22 -34.07
N ASP A 582 -21.61 25.64 -33.71
CA ASP A 582 -22.41 26.58 -34.50
C ASP A 582 -22.54 27.98 -33.86
N SER A 583 -21.68 28.35 -32.92
CA SER A 583 -21.79 29.66 -32.26
C SER A 583 -20.45 30.25 -31.83
N GLN A 584 -19.89 31.07 -32.72
CA GLN A 584 -18.70 31.86 -32.42
C GLN A 584 -18.92 32.83 -31.25
N ASN A 585 -20.14 33.35 -31.10
CA ASN A 585 -20.49 34.24 -29.98
C ASN A 585 -20.39 33.52 -28.64
N ILE A 586 -20.85 32.26 -28.55
CA ILE A 586 -20.73 31.45 -27.34
C ILE A 586 -19.27 31.11 -27.05
N ILE A 587 -18.48 30.75 -28.07
CA ILE A 587 -17.04 30.51 -27.92
C ILE A 587 -16.33 31.76 -27.39
N ASN A 588 -16.66 32.94 -27.92
CA ASN A 588 -16.09 34.20 -27.45
C ASN A 588 -16.47 34.48 -25.99
N ASN A 589 -17.72 34.22 -25.60
CA ASN A 589 -18.12 34.34 -24.19
C ASN A 589 -17.36 33.39 -23.27
N PHE A 590 -17.01 32.19 -23.74
CA PHE A 590 -16.18 31.26 -22.96
C PHE A 590 -14.76 31.77 -22.78
N LYS A 591 -14.16 32.30 -23.86
CA LYS A 591 -12.84 32.92 -23.84
C LYS A 591 -12.77 34.09 -22.85
N LEU A 592 -13.81 34.93 -22.80
CA LEU A 592 -13.91 36.04 -21.83
C LEU A 592 -13.88 35.57 -20.37
N GLY A 593 -14.35 34.34 -20.08
CA GLY A 593 -14.34 33.77 -18.74
C GLY A 593 -12.98 33.24 -18.27
N ILE A 594 -12.05 32.95 -19.20
CA ILE A 594 -10.77 32.28 -18.90
C ILE A 594 -9.89 33.06 -17.93
N PRO A 595 -9.64 34.38 -18.14
CA PRO A 595 -8.80 35.15 -17.21
C PRO A 595 -9.34 35.17 -15.79
N LYS A 596 -10.67 35.08 -15.63
CA LYS A 596 -11.32 35.04 -14.33
C LYS A 596 -11.25 33.65 -13.67
N LEU A 597 -11.54 32.60 -14.44
CA LEU A 597 -11.65 31.23 -13.92
C LEU A 597 -10.31 30.58 -13.60
N TYR A 598 -9.24 30.94 -14.32
CA TYR A 598 -7.90 30.38 -14.14
C TYR A 598 -6.90 31.45 -13.72
N PHE A 599 -7.38 32.45 -12.99
CA PHE A 599 -6.59 33.60 -12.57
C PHE A 599 -5.34 33.18 -11.79
N ARG A 600 -5.52 32.43 -10.70
CA ARG A 600 -4.40 31.99 -9.86
C ARG A 600 -3.48 31.02 -10.58
N GLU A 601 -4.03 30.00 -11.23
CA GLU A 601 -3.19 28.92 -11.79
C GLU A 601 -2.40 29.33 -13.03
N ILE A 602 -2.83 30.39 -13.73
CA ILE A 602 -2.28 30.76 -15.04
C ILE A 602 -1.81 32.22 -15.04
N ILE A 603 -2.67 33.17 -14.69
CA ILE A 603 -2.34 34.59 -14.75
C ILE A 603 -1.27 34.94 -13.70
N CYS A 604 -1.52 34.65 -12.42
CA CYS A 604 -0.57 34.93 -11.34
C CYS A 604 0.78 34.24 -11.60
N LYS A 605 0.76 32.96 -12.00
CA LYS A 605 1.97 32.20 -12.29
C LYS A 605 2.81 32.82 -13.42
N LEU A 606 2.19 33.27 -14.49
CA LEU A 606 2.92 33.94 -15.59
C LEU A 606 3.54 35.26 -15.15
N ILE A 607 2.85 36.01 -14.29
CA ILE A 607 3.37 37.26 -13.71
C ILE A 607 4.56 36.96 -12.80
N GLU A 608 4.44 35.96 -11.91
CA GLU A 608 5.53 35.50 -11.05
C GLU A 608 6.75 35.02 -11.84
N GLU A 609 6.55 34.42 -13.01
CA GLU A 609 7.63 34.01 -13.91
C GLU A 609 8.16 35.15 -14.80
N GLY A 610 7.55 36.34 -14.78
CA GLY A 610 7.92 37.49 -15.61
C GLY A 610 7.56 37.33 -17.10
N LYS A 611 6.65 36.42 -17.44
CA LYS A 611 6.27 36.06 -18.81
C LYS A 611 5.16 36.97 -19.37
N TYR A 612 5.32 38.28 -19.27
CA TYR A 612 4.31 39.26 -19.69
C TYR A 612 3.94 39.17 -21.18
N GLN A 613 4.89 38.82 -22.06
CA GLN A 613 4.59 38.67 -23.49
C GLN A 613 3.60 37.52 -23.77
N LEU A 614 3.75 36.39 -23.08
CA LEU A 614 2.83 35.27 -23.21
C LEU A 614 1.48 35.59 -22.57
N LEU A 615 1.50 36.28 -21.43
CA LEU A 615 0.29 36.76 -20.77
C LEU A 615 -0.53 37.69 -21.70
N GLU A 616 0.12 38.64 -22.36
CA GLU A 616 -0.52 39.49 -23.39
C GLU A 616 -1.13 38.66 -24.51
N GLN A 617 -0.44 37.63 -24.99
CA GLN A 617 -0.98 36.75 -26.04
C GLN A 617 -2.24 36.01 -25.56
N ILE A 618 -2.28 35.56 -24.30
CA ILE A 618 -3.45 34.91 -23.70
C ILE A 618 -4.60 35.89 -23.53
N LEU A 619 -4.35 37.12 -23.04
CA LEU A 619 -5.39 38.14 -22.89
C LEU A 619 -5.94 38.59 -24.25
N ASN A 620 -5.07 38.83 -25.23
CA ASN A 620 -5.47 39.15 -26.60
C ASN A 620 -6.35 38.05 -27.20
N TRP A 621 -5.97 36.79 -27.02
CA TRP A 621 -6.80 35.66 -27.45
C TRP A 621 -8.14 35.59 -26.70
N SER A 622 -8.12 35.82 -25.38
CA SER A 622 -9.31 35.73 -24.51
C SER A 622 -10.34 36.83 -24.80
N PHE A 623 -9.87 38.05 -25.05
CA PHE A 623 -10.68 39.24 -25.31
C PHE A 623 -10.86 39.55 -26.80
N ALA A 624 -10.55 38.60 -27.69
CA ALA A 624 -10.67 38.75 -29.14
C ALA A 624 -9.98 40.02 -29.70
N ASN A 625 -8.80 40.36 -29.17
CA ASN A 625 -8.01 41.55 -29.48
C ASN A 625 -8.69 42.88 -29.14
N SER A 626 -9.65 42.89 -28.21
CA SER A 626 -10.25 44.11 -27.68
C SER A 626 -9.31 44.79 -26.69
N GLN A 627 -8.55 45.78 -27.14
CA GLN A 627 -7.64 46.54 -26.29
C GLN A 627 -8.37 47.17 -25.09
N GLN A 628 -9.59 47.66 -25.30
CA GLN A 628 -10.42 48.23 -24.24
C GLN A 628 -10.70 47.22 -23.11
N GLN A 629 -10.97 45.95 -23.43
CA GLN A 629 -11.24 44.92 -22.42
C GLN A 629 -9.97 44.47 -21.70
N ILE A 630 -8.84 44.43 -22.41
CA ILE A 630 -7.53 44.14 -21.82
C ILE A 630 -7.15 45.25 -20.83
N ASP A 631 -7.29 46.51 -21.22
CA ASP A 631 -6.99 47.66 -20.37
C ASP A 631 -7.91 47.68 -19.15
N GLN A 632 -9.22 47.41 -19.34
CA GLN A 632 -10.15 47.27 -18.22
C GLN A 632 -9.77 46.14 -17.27
N PHE A 633 -9.38 44.97 -17.78
CA PHE A 633 -8.92 43.85 -16.97
C PHE A 633 -7.67 44.21 -16.15
N LYS A 634 -6.70 44.89 -16.75
CA LYS A 634 -5.47 45.35 -16.09
C LYS A 634 -5.72 46.42 -15.02
N GLN A 635 -6.51 47.46 -15.36
CA GLN A 635 -6.83 48.55 -14.43
C GLN A 635 -7.57 48.06 -13.17
N HIS A 636 -8.41 47.05 -13.33
CA HIS A 636 -9.22 46.49 -12.25
C HIS A 636 -8.70 45.12 -11.79
N PHE A 637 -7.45 44.79 -12.13
CA PHE A 637 -6.81 43.51 -11.80
C PHE A 637 -6.93 43.20 -10.31
N TYR A 638 -6.83 44.24 -9.47
CA TYR A 638 -6.92 44.13 -8.01
C TYR A 638 -8.33 44.24 -7.41
N GLN A 639 -9.35 44.48 -8.24
CA GLN A 639 -10.73 44.68 -7.80
C GLN A 639 -11.65 43.49 -8.12
N TYR A 640 -11.24 42.60 -9.04
CA TYR A 640 -12.08 41.51 -9.55
C TYR A 640 -11.90 40.16 -8.86
N HIS A 641 -10.86 40.00 -8.02
CA HIS A 641 -10.45 38.71 -7.47
C HIS A 641 -10.42 38.72 -5.94
N ASP A 642 -10.30 37.54 -5.34
CA ASP A 642 -10.10 37.42 -3.90
C ASP A 642 -8.84 38.19 -3.50
N ASN A 643 -8.99 39.13 -2.55
CA ASN A 643 -7.89 39.97 -2.07
C ASN A 643 -6.70 39.13 -1.62
N PHE A 644 -6.95 37.91 -1.16
CA PHE A 644 -5.91 36.97 -0.74
C PHE A 644 -4.97 36.56 -1.90
N GLU A 645 -5.51 36.21 -3.08
CA GLU A 645 -4.70 35.72 -4.22
C GLU A 645 -3.75 36.80 -4.75
N ILE A 646 -4.17 38.06 -4.67
CA ILE A 646 -3.39 39.21 -5.14
C ILE A 646 -2.33 39.60 -4.13
N VAL A 647 -2.67 39.57 -2.83
CA VAL A 647 -1.68 39.77 -1.78
C VAL A 647 -0.59 38.69 -1.86
N GLU A 648 -0.96 37.42 -2.04
CA GLU A 648 -0.02 36.31 -2.24
C GLU A 648 0.89 36.54 -3.45
N LEU A 649 0.32 36.94 -4.60
CA LEU A 649 1.09 37.31 -5.80
C LEU A 649 2.10 38.43 -5.50
N VAL A 650 1.67 39.51 -4.86
CA VAL A 650 2.56 40.64 -4.51
C VAL A 650 3.68 40.19 -3.58
N ILE A 651 3.38 39.36 -2.57
CA ILE A 651 4.39 38.80 -1.67
C ILE A 651 5.42 38.00 -2.47
N ASN A 652 4.96 37.12 -3.37
CA ASN A 652 5.84 36.32 -4.21
C ASN A 652 6.75 37.19 -5.10
N LEU A 653 6.20 38.25 -5.71
CA LEU A 653 6.98 39.21 -6.50
C LEU A 653 8.02 39.96 -5.67
N VAL A 654 7.66 40.42 -4.47
CA VAL A 654 8.58 41.12 -3.56
C VAL A 654 9.73 40.21 -3.11
N ILE A 655 9.44 38.94 -2.82
CA ILE A 655 10.43 37.96 -2.36
C ILE A 655 11.34 37.51 -3.51
N LYS A 656 10.82 37.41 -4.74
CA LYS A 656 11.51 36.80 -5.89
C LYS A 656 12.89 37.40 -6.17
N ASP A 657 13.02 38.73 -6.17
CA ASP A 657 14.28 39.41 -6.49
C ASP A 657 14.91 40.16 -5.31
N ASN A 658 14.23 40.23 -4.16
CA ASN A 658 14.63 41.01 -2.98
C ASN A 658 14.95 42.49 -3.29
N GLN A 659 14.42 43.06 -4.38
CA GLN A 659 14.70 44.44 -4.83
C GLN A 659 13.45 45.15 -5.37
N LEU A 660 12.24 44.60 -5.19
CA LEU A 660 10.95 45.11 -5.67
C LEU A 660 10.83 45.25 -7.20
N GLN A 661 11.84 44.83 -7.97
CA GLN A 661 11.88 45.04 -9.41
C GLN A 661 10.71 44.34 -10.11
N SER A 662 10.42 43.09 -9.75
CA SER A 662 9.30 42.31 -10.29
C SER A 662 7.94 42.91 -9.91
N LEU A 663 7.85 43.55 -8.74
CA LEU A 663 6.65 44.28 -8.33
C LEU A 663 6.47 45.57 -9.15
N GLU A 664 7.56 46.28 -9.43
CA GLU A 664 7.53 47.45 -10.31
C GLU A 664 7.16 47.08 -11.73
N GLU A 665 7.75 46.02 -12.29
CA GLU A 665 7.39 45.50 -13.62
C GLU A 665 5.90 45.13 -13.70
N PHE A 666 5.37 44.45 -12.68
CA PHE A 666 3.93 44.15 -12.58
C PHE A 666 3.07 45.43 -12.51
N THR A 667 3.48 46.41 -11.71
CA THR A 667 2.73 47.66 -11.53
C THR A 667 2.66 48.46 -12.83
N HIS A 668 3.77 48.57 -13.56
CA HIS A 668 3.81 49.24 -14.87
C HIS A 668 3.06 48.46 -15.96
N TRP A 669 2.97 47.14 -15.83
CA TRP A 669 2.17 46.32 -16.73
C TRP A 669 0.66 46.50 -16.51
N CYS A 670 0.22 46.63 -15.26
CA CYS A 670 -1.19 46.83 -14.89
C CYS A 670 -1.70 48.25 -15.12
N PHE A 671 -0.89 49.26 -14.83
CA PHE A 671 -1.34 50.65 -14.75
C PHE A 671 -0.54 51.53 -15.70
N THR A 672 -1.25 52.42 -16.39
CA THR A 672 -0.67 53.30 -17.41
C THR A 672 -0.52 54.74 -16.95
N ASN A 673 -1.15 55.11 -15.83
CA ASN A 673 -1.05 56.44 -15.25
C ASN A 673 -0.70 56.41 -13.75
N GLU A 674 -0.08 57.49 -13.29
CA GLU A 674 0.43 57.65 -11.92
C GLU A 674 -0.67 57.63 -10.85
N GLU A 675 -1.90 58.07 -11.18
CA GLU A 675 -2.99 58.09 -10.21
C GLU A 675 -3.52 56.68 -9.91
N GLU A 676 -3.60 55.80 -10.92
CA GLU A 676 -3.92 54.38 -10.75
C GLU A 676 -2.85 53.65 -9.92
N ILE A 677 -1.56 53.91 -10.20
CA ILE A 677 -0.44 53.35 -9.42
C ILE A 677 -0.56 53.76 -7.95
N LYS A 678 -0.87 55.04 -7.70
CA LYS A 678 -1.06 55.55 -6.35
C LYS A 678 -2.24 54.90 -5.65
N GLN A 679 -3.38 54.71 -6.35
CA GLN A 679 -4.54 54.00 -5.79
C GLN A 679 -4.21 52.55 -5.44
N PHE A 680 -3.48 51.84 -6.31
CA PHE A 680 -3.03 50.48 -6.04
C PHE A 680 -2.09 50.41 -4.83
N LYS A 681 -1.11 51.32 -4.73
CA LYS A 681 -0.20 51.43 -3.58
C LYS A 681 -0.94 51.69 -2.26
N GLU A 682 -1.96 52.55 -2.28
CA GLU A 682 -2.79 52.80 -1.10
C GLU A 682 -3.63 51.58 -0.71
N TRP A 683 -4.18 50.88 -1.70
CA TRP A 683 -4.97 49.67 -1.51
C TRP A 683 -4.16 48.49 -0.98
N ILE A 684 -2.97 48.21 -1.53
CA ILE A 684 -2.17 47.03 -1.14
C ILE A 684 -1.59 47.14 0.28
N LEU A 685 -1.50 48.37 0.83
CA LEU A 685 -1.20 48.58 2.25
C LEU A 685 -2.38 48.18 3.16
N HIS A 686 -3.61 48.26 2.66
CA HIS A 686 -4.84 47.98 3.42
C HIS A 686 -5.85 47.15 2.59
N PRO A 687 -5.52 45.89 2.23
CA PRO A 687 -6.38 45.07 1.37
C PRO A 687 -7.60 44.56 2.15
N ALA A 688 -8.63 45.40 2.28
CA ALA A 688 -9.89 45.14 3.00
C ALA A 688 -9.76 44.65 4.46
N LYS A 689 -10.88 44.65 5.20
CA LYS A 689 -10.89 44.37 6.63
C LYS A 689 -10.61 42.92 7.04
N ASN A 690 -10.33 41.96 6.13
CA ASN A 690 -10.24 40.52 6.48
C ASN A 690 -9.02 39.77 5.86
N THR A 691 -8.00 40.47 5.36
CA THR A 691 -6.87 39.83 4.65
C THR A 691 -5.54 40.13 5.38
N VAL A 692 -4.69 39.11 5.56
CA VAL A 692 -3.33 39.31 6.09
C VAL A 692 -2.57 40.16 5.09
N GLY A 693 -2.17 41.39 5.46
CA GLY A 693 -1.51 42.31 4.55
C GLY A 693 -0.09 41.87 4.18
N VAL A 694 0.42 42.33 3.02
CA VAL A 694 1.76 42.00 2.50
C VAL A 694 2.86 42.22 3.55
N CYS A 695 2.78 43.32 4.31
CA CYS A 695 3.77 43.64 5.35
C CYS A 695 3.75 42.63 6.51
N ILE A 696 2.58 42.16 6.95
CA ILE A 696 2.47 41.19 8.04
C ILE A 696 3.14 39.88 7.63
N GLU A 697 2.85 39.38 6.44
CA GLU A 697 3.43 38.13 5.94
C GLU A 697 4.96 38.24 5.76
N LEU A 698 5.47 39.37 5.27
CA LEU A 698 6.91 39.61 5.16
C LEU A 698 7.59 39.62 6.53
N LEU A 699 6.94 40.18 7.56
CA LEU A 699 7.45 40.19 8.93
C LEU A 699 7.42 38.78 9.54
N CYS A 700 6.37 37.99 9.32
CA CYS A 700 6.31 36.58 9.74
C CYS A 700 7.42 35.72 9.12
N LYS A 701 7.94 36.10 7.95
CA LYS A 701 9.03 35.40 7.24
C LYS A 701 10.43 35.97 7.54
N ASP A 702 10.58 36.76 8.59
CA ASP A 702 11.82 37.44 8.98
C ASP A 702 12.42 38.38 7.91
N LYS A 703 11.61 38.88 6.97
CA LYS A 703 12.04 39.75 5.87
C LYS A 703 11.90 41.24 6.20
N PHE A 704 12.39 41.66 7.36
CA PHE A 704 12.27 43.04 7.88
C PHE A 704 12.75 44.12 6.90
N LYS A 705 13.88 43.88 6.22
CA LYS A 705 14.43 44.80 5.21
C LYS A 705 13.47 44.98 4.03
N LEU A 706 12.94 43.89 3.49
CA LEU A 706 11.97 43.94 2.38
C LEU A 706 10.65 44.57 2.80
N ALA A 707 10.16 44.27 4.01
CA ALA A 707 8.97 44.91 4.55
C ALA A 707 9.14 46.44 4.64
N HIS A 708 10.34 46.91 5.02
CA HIS A 708 10.66 48.33 5.04
C HIS A 708 10.76 48.94 3.63
N GLU A 709 11.44 48.27 2.69
CA GLU A 709 11.54 48.72 1.30
C GLU A 709 10.16 48.77 0.63
N PHE A 710 9.33 47.74 0.81
CA PHE A 710 7.97 47.69 0.30
C PHE A 710 7.08 48.81 0.86
N THR A 711 7.14 49.06 2.18
CA THR A 711 6.39 50.16 2.80
C THR A 711 6.86 51.52 2.27
N THR A 712 8.17 51.68 2.09
CA THR A 712 8.80 52.88 1.53
C THR A 712 8.31 53.11 0.09
N TRP A 713 8.26 52.05 -0.72
CA TRP A 713 7.77 52.07 -2.09
C TRP A 713 6.28 52.46 -2.18
N CYS A 714 5.43 51.91 -1.32
CA CYS A 714 4.00 52.25 -1.28
C CYS A 714 3.77 53.70 -0.83
N CYS A 715 4.57 54.19 0.12
CA CYS A 715 4.44 55.52 0.69
C CYS A 715 5.22 56.62 -0.07
N ASN A 716 5.77 56.31 -1.25
CA ASN A 716 6.61 57.21 -2.07
C ASN A 716 7.72 57.87 -1.23
N SER A 717 8.39 57.08 -0.38
CA SER A 717 9.47 57.52 0.52
C SER A 717 9.11 58.61 1.53
N SER A 718 7.81 58.88 1.76
CA SER A 718 7.37 59.82 2.78
C SER A 718 7.44 59.21 4.17
N GLN A 719 8.42 59.65 4.98
CA GLN A 719 8.59 59.16 6.35
C GLN A 719 7.35 59.38 7.23
N ILE A 720 6.60 60.46 7.00
CA ILE A 720 5.36 60.77 7.71
C ILE A 720 4.31 59.69 7.40
N LYS A 721 4.12 59.32 6.13
CA LYS A 721 3.17 58.28 5.72
C LYS A 721 3.59 56.90 6.22
N ILE A 722 4.89 56.59 6.16
CA ILE A 722 5.44 55.31 6.65
C ILE A 722 5.18 55.16 8.15
N ASN A 723 5.49 56.19 8.95
CA ASN A 723 5.26 56.17 10.39
C ASN A 723 3.77 56.05 10.72
N LYS A 724 2.92 56.81 10.01
CA LYS A 724 1.46 56.73 10.18
C LYS A 724 0.95 55.32 9.91
N PHE A 725 1.34 54.70 8.78
CA PHE A 725 0.97 53.33 8.44
C PHE A 725 1.44 52.32 9.49
N LYS A 726 2.69 52.39 9.95
CA LYS A 726 3.21 51.49 10.98
C LYS A 726 2.43 51.59 12.29
N SER A 727 2.10 52.81 12.72
CA SER A 727 1.28 53.06 13.89
C SER A 727 -0.12 52.46 13.75
N GLU A 728 -0.77 52.66 12.59
CA GLU A 728 -2.09 52.11 12.29
C GLU A 728 -2.09 50.58 12.20
N LEU A 729 -1.06 49.99 11.58
CA LEU A 729 -0.90 48.55 11.45
C LEU A 729 -0.69 47.87 12.80
N MET A 730 0.12 48.46 13.68
CA MET A 730 0.42 47.87 14.99
C MET A 730 -0.82 47.70 15.85
N VAL A 731 -1.80 48.60 15.75
CA VAL A 731 -3.06 48.54 16.51
C VAL A 731 -4.20 47.92 15.71
N CYS A 732 -3.93 47.31 14.55
CA CYS A 732 -4.95 46.67 13.71
C CYS A 732 -5.39 45.31 14.30
N ASP A 733 -6.66 44.93 14.14
CA ASP A 733 -7.21 43.66 14.68
C ASP A 733 -6.47 42.40 14.16
N TYR A 734 -5.82 42.48 12.99
CA TYR A 734 -5.12 41.35 12.36
C TYR A 734 -3.66 41.22 12.76
N ILE A 735 -3.16 42.13 13.59
CA ILE A 735 -1.78 42.06 14.08
C ILE A 735 -1.54 40.80 14.92
N ASP A 736 -2.61 40.21 15.47
CA ASP A 736 -2.58 38.96 16.23
C ASP A 736 -1.91 37.84 15.44
N TYR A 737 -2.15 37.74 14.13
CA TYR A 737 -1.51 36.71 13.28
C TYR A 737 0.03 36.81 13.30
N LEU A 738 0.58 38.04 13.30
CA LEU A 738 2.02 38.26 13.38
C LEU A 738 2.60 37.72 14.69
N PHE A 739 1.87 37.91 15.78
CA PHE A 739 2.35 37.59 17.12
C PHE A 739 2.02 36.16 17.54
N GLU A 740 0.88 35.60 17.14
CA GLU A 740 0.56 34.18 17.33
C GLU A 740 1.57 33.27 16.64
N GLU A 741 2.01 33.58 15.42
CA GLU A 741 3.02 32.78 14.73
C GLU A 741 4.42 32.89 15.37
N ASN A 742 4.76 34.04 15.98
CA ASN A 742 6.14 34.35 16.39
C ASN A 742 6.37 34.49 17.91
N HIS A 743 5.35 34.36 18.76
CA HIS A 743 5.44 34.64 20.22
C HIS A 743 6.44 33.78 20.99
N HIS A 744 6.89 32.66 20.43
CA HIS A 744 7.87 31.79 21.07
C HIS A 744 9.34 32.17 20.80
N ASP A 745 9.62 33.11 19.88
CA ASP A 745 10.98 33.56 19.57
C ASP A 745 11.20 35.03 19.95
N ASN A 746 11.78 35.23 21.14
CA ASN A 746 12.13 36.57 21.65
C ASN A 746 13.01 37.39 20.70
N LYS A 747 13.86 36.75 19.88
CA LYS A 747 14.75 37.47 18.96
C LYS A 747 13.95 38.06 17.80
N ILE A 748 13.00 37.31 17.26
CA ILE A 748 12.10 37.76 16.19
C ILE A 748 11.18 38.87 16.72
N LEU A 749 10.61 38.68 17.92
CA LEU A 749 9.76 39.69 18.55
C LEU A 749 10.48 41.04 18.77
N ILE A 750 11.75 41.03 19.19
CA ILE A 750 12.55 42.25 19.32
C ILE A 750 12.70 42.96 17.96
N GLU A 751 12.98 42.22 16.89
CA GLU A 751 13.12 42.80 15.55
C GLU A 751 11.77 43.31 15.00
N ILE A 752 10.65 42.65 15.31
CA ILE A 752 9.30 43.15 15.00
C ILE A 752 9.05 44.50 15.69
N ILE A 753 9.29 44.61 17.00
CA ILE A 753 9.10 45.86 17.74
C ILE A 753 10.02 46.97 17.23
N LYS A 754 11.29 46.65 16.93
CA LYS A 754 12.22 47.59 16.29
C LYS A 754 11.73 48.07 14.92
N TRP A 755 11.14 47.17 14.12
CA TRP A 755 10.61 47.52 12.82
C TRP A 755 9.43 48.49 12.94
N PHE A 756 8.51 48.27 13.88
CA PHE A 756 7.38 49.18 14.13
C PHE A 756 7.83 50.54 14.65
N LYS A 757 8.86 50.58 15.52
CA LYS A 757 9.35 51.79 16.21
C LYS A 757 8.18 52.61 16.79
N PRO A 758 7.32 52.01 17.63
CA PRO A 758 6.10 52.66 18.10
C PRO A 758 6.40 53.85 18.99
N SER A 759 5.49 54.84 18.99
CA SER A 759 5.50 55.90 20.00
C SER A 759 4.88 55.40 21.31
N ILE A 760 5.15 56.11 22.40
CA ILE A 760 4.55 55.89 23.73
C ILE A 760 3.01 55.76 23.65
N GLU A 761 2.37 56.62 22.85
CA GLU A 761 0.91 56.60 22.65
C GLU A 761 0.44 55.28 22.01
N ILE A 762 1.12 54.82 20.96
CA ILE A 762 0.78 53.57 20.26
C ILE A 762 1.04 52.34 21.13
N ILE A 763 2.10 52.36 21.95
CA ILE A 763 2.35 51.29 22.95
C ILE A 763 1.17 51.19 23.92
N THR A 764 0.66 52.33 24.43
CA THR A 764 -0.50 52.34 25.33
C THR A 764 -1.75 51.78 24.66
N GLN A 765 -2.07 52.24 23.44
CA GLN A 765 -3.22 51.74 22.68
C GLN A 765 -3.11 50.22 22.38
N PHE A 766 -1.91 49.75 22.01
CA PHE A 766 -1.65 48.34 21.78
C PHE A 766 -1.88 47.50 23.05
N LYS A 767 -1.38 47.97 24.20
CA LYS A 767 -1.57 47.30 25.50
C LYS A 767 -3.04 47.21 25.87
N GLU A 768 -3.79 48.30 25.75
CA GLU A 768 -5.23 48.33 26.07
C GLU A 768 -6.03 47.36 25.18
N LYS A 769 -5.67 47.27 23.90
CA LYS A 769 -6.40 46.49 22.91
C LYS A 769 -6.17 44.98 23.05
N PHE A 770 -4.93 44.55 23.27
CA PHE A 770 -4.54 43.14 23.22
C PHE A 770 -4.23 42.52 24.59
N ILE A 771 -4.58 43.18 25.70
CA ILE A 771 -4.30 42.71 27.06
C ILE A 771 -4.80 41.29 27.36
N ASN A 772 -5.88 40.88 26.68
CA ASN A 772 -6.51 39.57 26.86
C ASN A 772 -6.01 38.51 25.86
N SER A 773 -5.15 38.85 24.91
CA SER A 773 -4.63 37.91 23.92
C SER A 773 -3.60 36.98 24.54
N GLY A 774 -3.64 35.69 24.18
CA GLY A 774 -2.79 34.66 24.81
C GLY A 774 -1.29 34.92 24.66
N TRP A 775 -0.87 35.41 23.49
CA TRP A 775 0.51 35.76 23.14
C TRP A 775 1.02 37.04 23.81
N PHE A 776 0.13 37.89 24.35
CA PHE A 776 0.49 39.22 24.85
C PHE A 776 1.49 39.16 26.02
N LYS A 777 1.43 38.10 26.84
CA LYS A 777 2.32 37.89 27.99
C LYS A 777 3.80 37.78 27.60
N ASP A 778 4.08 37.22 26.43
CA ASP A 778 5.44 37.01 25.94
C ASP A 778 6.03 38.31 25.34
N ILE A 779 5.16 39.20 24.86
CA ILE A 779 5.53 40.47 24.22
C ILE A 779 5.65 41.62 25.23
N LEU A 780 4.87 41.58 26.30
CA LEU A 780 4.80 42.62 27.33
C LEU A 780 6.20 43.02 27.86
N PRO A 781 7.13 42.10 28.21
CA PRO A 781 8.47 42.48 28.67
C PRO A 781 9.30 43.24 27.61
N ILE A 782 9.13 42.89 26.33
CA ILE A 782 9.85 43.51 25.21
C ILE A 782 9.32 44.92 24.95
N LEU A 783 7.99 45.09 25.00
CA LEU A 783 7.35 46.41 24.90
C LEU A 783 7.69 47.32 26.07
N ASP A 784 7.73 46.80 27.30
CA ASP A 784 8.09 47.57 28.50
C ASP A 784 9.55 48.03 28.46
N ASN A 785 10.48 47.19 27.99
CA ASN A 785 11.87 47.60 27.79
C ASN A 785 11.98 48.70 26.72
N SER A 786 11.29 48.56 25.59
CA SER A 786 11.24 49.62 24.56
C SER A 786 10.61 50.92 25.07
N PHE A 787 9.62 50.82 25.97
CA PHE A 787 8.97 51.98 26.59
C PHE A 787 9.92 52.71 27.56
N GLN A 788 10.65 51.96 28.40
CA GLN A 788 11.61 52.51 29.35
C GLN A 788 12.80 53.19 28.65
N GLU A 789 13.32 52.60 27.56
CA GLU A 789 14.38 53.22 26.75
C GLU A 789 13.91 54.53 26.10
N GLN A 790 12.67 54.63 25.63
CA GLN A 790 12.13 55.86 25.05
C GLN A 790 11.83 56.94 26.10
N ASP A 791 11.26 56.57 27.25
CA ASP A 791 11.00 57.48 28.37
C ASP A 791 12.30 58.03 28.97
N HIS A 792 13.35 57.19 29.09
CA HIS A 792 14.67 57.66 29.55
C HIS A 792 15.30 58.66 28.57
N ASN A 793 15.23 58.39 27.26
CA ASN A 793 15.73 59.34 26.24
C ASN A 793 14.95 60.66 26.25
N LEU A 794 13.62 60.63 26.45
CA LEU A 794 12.80 61.83 26.57
C LEU A 794 13.15 62.63 27.83
N ARG A 795 13.31 61.96 28.98
CA ARG A 795 13.74 62.60 30.22
C ARG A 795 15.15 63.18 30.13
N ASP A 796 16.07 62.53 29.42
CA ASP A 796 17.42 63.07 29.19
C ASP A 796 17.39 64.30 28.27
N ILE A 797 16.54 64.31 27.23
CA ILE A 797 16.33 65.49 26.39
C ILE A 797 15.70 66.62 27.20
N GLU A 798 14.68 66.32 28.02
CA GLU A 798 13.98 67.29 28.86
C GLU A 798 14.90 67.84 29.96
N ASN A 799 15.73 67.00 30.57
CA ASN A 799 16.77 67.40 31.51
C ASN A 799 17.85 68.26 30.84
N ASN A 800 18.26 67.93 29.61
CA ASN A 800 19.21 68.75 28.85
C ASN A 800 18.60 70.11 28.46
N LEU A 801 17.32 70.15 28.07
CA LEU A 801 16.61 71.41 27.80
C LEU A 801 16.46 72.25 29.07
N ASN A 802 16.13 71.62 30.19
CA ASN A 802 16.05 72.27 31.49
C ASN A 802 17.42 72.77 31.97
N ASN A 803 18.50 72.02 31.75
CA ASN A 803 19.86 72.46 32.03
C ASN A 803 20.29 73.63 31.13
N MET A 804 19.92 73.62 29.84
CA MET A 804 20.13 74.76 28.95
C MET A 804 19.32 75.98 29.38
N LEU A 805 18.08 75.81 29.85
CA LEU A 805 17.26 76.88 30.42
C LEU A 805 17.89 77.44 31.70
N LEU A 806 18.39 76.58 32.59
CA LEU A 806 19.11 76.96 33.80
C LEU A 806 20.44 77.67 33.51
N GLU A 807 21.18 77.27 32.46
CA GLU A 807 22.37 77.99 31.99
C GLU A 807 22.01 79.37 31.43
N VAL A 808 20.90 79.50 30.70
CA VAL A 808 20.40 80.79 30.22
C VAL A 808 19.98 81.69 31.40
N GLU A 809 19.28 81.14 32.39
CA GLU A 809 18.89 81.87 33.61
C GLU A 809 20.11 82.26 34.47
N SER A 810 21.08 81.36 34.62
CA SER A 810 22.38 81.62 35.28
C SER A 810 23.17 82.72 34.58
N ASN A 811 23.21 82.71 33.25
CA ASN A 811 23.87 83.76 32.48
C ASN A 811 23.16 85.11 32.61
N ILE A 812 21.82 85.13 32.69
CA ILE A 812 21.05 86.36 32.96
C ILE A 812 21.32 86.91 34.37
N ILE A 813 21.39 86.03 35.39
CA ILE A 813 21.67 86.42 36.78
C ILE A 813 23.12 86.92 36.92
N ASN A 814 24.10 86.22 36.35
CA ASN A 814 25.50 86.63 36.36
C ASN A 814 25.74 87.92 35.57
N HIS A 815 24.96 88.20 34.52
CA HIS A 815 25.07 89.47 33.79
C HIS A 815 24.48 90.63 34.60
N ASN A 816 23.41 90.39 35.36
CA ASN A 816 22.82 91.39 36.26
C ASN A 816 23.70 91.66 37.50
N ASP A 817 24.32 90.64 38.08
CA ASP A 817 25.21 90.80 39.24
C ASP A 817 26.53 91.51 38.89
N ASN A 818 27.05 91.30 37.68
CA ASN A 818 28.21 92.03 37.18
C ASN A 818 27.91 93.52 36.88
N LEU A 819 26.66 93.87 36.54
CA LEU A 819 26.23 95.26 36.39
C LEU A 819 26.09 95.98 37.75
N THR A 820 25.63 95.30 38.79
CA THR A 820 25.54 95.87 40.15
C THR A 820 26.90 95.99 40.83
N THR A 821 27.86 95.10 40.57
CA THR A 821 29.23 95.24 41.11
C THR A 821 30.10 96.22 40.34
N SER A 822 29.85 96.50 39.06
CA SER A 822 30.58 97.55 38.33
C SER A 822 30.15 98.98 38.71
N LEU A 823 28.94 99.16 39.26
CA LEU A 823 28.39 100.47 39.63
C LEU A 823 28.75 100.94 41.05
N ILE A 824 29.21 100.06 41.94
CA ILE A 824 29.55 100.42 43.35
C ILE A 824 31.05 100.76 43.52
N GLY A 825 31.89 100.55 42.49
CA GLY A 825 33.33 100.82 42.56
C GLY A 825 33.79 102.19 42.04
N VAL A 826 32.94 102.95 41.35
CA VAL A 826 33.35 104.19 40.66
C VAL A 826 32.34 105.31 40.94
N VAL A 827 32.63 106.02 42.04
CA VAL A 827 32.43 107.48 42.22
C VAL A 827 31.09 107.98 42.80
N THR A 828 31.07 108.11 44.13
CA THR A 828 30.97 109.39 44.87
C THR A 828 32.29 109.49 45.66
N GLU A 829 33.22 110.46 45.58
CA GLU A 829 33.35 111.85 45.08
C GLU A 829 32.92 112.17 43.62
N ASP A 830 31.68 112.64 43.44
CA ASP A 830 31.40 114.05 43.12
C ASP A 830 29.90 114.34 43.33
#